data_AF-A0A8S2TZH6-F1
#
_entry.id   AF-A0A8S2TZH6-F1
#
_cell.length_a   1.000
_cell.length_b   1.000
_cell.length_c   1.000
_cell.angle_alpha   90.00
_cell.angle_beta   90.00
_cell.angle_gamma   90.00
#
_symmetry.space_group_name_H-M   'P 1'
#
loop_
_entity.id
_entity.type
_entity.pdbx_description
1 polymer ?
#
loop_
_entity_poly.entity_id
_entity_poly.type
_entity_poly.pdbx_seq_one_letter_code
_entity_poly.pdbx_strand_id
1 'polypeptide(L)'
;MQDSYSVSAAMEKLVHLTSQPYHQLDIRAALSTEIKKAHQASGKFSKISTHVLDTIDANMSEQLENRLQEAKNNYTGERIVLILCNMGSFHWIGILLGFNIDGCIWRAQSFDPVTGSDHLTDKIQTAFSKVYPDIILRVNTLLKHKDHTKSAILTIANLLIATDDAQFSQRNSLNGQQLNSSYDGGRQNNKNKMDQVQAYPTSNEGNISEYDELEKQVAARLKSFNITDIEILPEKIRRSEQRVKDFREDGRHDDAAKEEKHMSELKEMQALSENIAKLKASINCGDGKLRELEQSLASRQAKLKITDLSVLPQKIRHSQERVKDFQDDGRHDDAEKESKHLSDLKEMLTLSQKITKLKASKDSGEGQLIALEESLTNSKIKLKITDLTVLPEKIRRTEERVKDFRDDGRNDDADKETKYLCELKELQALSEKIAQLKNTMNSSEWKLCQLEKSLLSNQEKLNITDLAVLPEKIRRSEQRAKDFRDDGRNDDAERETRFLSDLKELLALSENITKLKSSGSNCDSQSVTLEERLANIKARFNITDLSVLSEKILRSEQRIKDFRDDGRNDDAEKETKYVDELKELQELGKRKDDLKLPNTQSEVTIDSSASKQAEEKIESSSTKTDKLVLTDLDTLHQDLLFLPVCAEKVAMQLLEYFQQIMASQNKSVTFSNSSVYQLFDELENQMDQEEMLSDTVRKNLQDLRRYVDNQDASSANRCLAELLKKIRPLHVQEIQRLIDKAKAAAKVIEDQDVILLIGETGTGKSTTIQFLAGCQMEKKKVEVENGRFLEHVEAVE
;
A
#
# COMPACT_ATOMS: atom_id res chain seq x y z
N MET A 1 -16.66 -8.05 1.33
CA MET A 1 -17.86 -8.93 1.24
C MET A 1 -18.97 -8.31 0.36
N GLN A 2 -18.63 -7.66 -0.75
CA GLN A 2 -19.60 -7.33 -1.81
C GLN A 2 -19.16 -7.83 -3.20
N ASP A 3 -17.92 -8.32 -3.35
CA ASP A 3 -17.34 -8.52 -4.68
C ASP A 3 -17.43 -9.97 -5.22
N SER A 4 -17.33 -11.04 -4.40
CA SER A 4 -17.41 -12.43 -4.92
C SER A 4 -18.84 -12.96 -5.09
N TYR A 5 -19.80 -12.47 -4.29
CA TYR A 5 -21.23 -12.77 -4.47
C TYR A 5 -21.85 -12.06 -5.70
N SER A 6 -21.14 -11.10 -6.29
CA SER A 6 -21.61 -10.28 -7.42
C SER A 6 -21.36 -10.95 -8.78
N VAL A 7 -20.20 -11.59 -8.97
CA VAL A 7 -19.79 -12.15 -10.28
C VAL A 7 -20.63 -13.37 -10.68
N SER A 8 -20.80 -14.33 -9.75
CA SER A 8 -21.56 -15.56 -10.01
C SER A 8 -23.04 -15.24 -10.24
N ALA A 9 -23.63 -14.37 -9.42
CA ALA A 9 -25.02 -13.95 -9.58
C ALA A 9 -25.26 -13.09 -10.84
N ALA A 10 -24.29 -12.27 -11.26
CA ALA A 10 -24.36 -11.51 -12.51
C ALA A 10 -24.17 -12.40 -13.74
N MET A 11 -23.25 -13.37 -13.68
CA MET A 11 -23.05 -14.37 -14.74
C MET A 11 -24.23 -15.33 -14.87
N GLU A 12 -24.81 -15.80 -13.76
CA GLU A 12 -26.04 -16.62 -13.75
C GLU A 12 -27.21 -15.88 -14.42
N LYS A 13 -27.36 -14.57 -14.17
CA LYS A 13 -28.38 -13.74 -14.83
C LYS A 13 -28.14 -13.59 -16.35
N LEU A 14 -26.88 -13.65 -16.79
CA LEU A 14 -26.47 -13.50 -18.19
C LEU A 14 -26.19 -14.83 -18.90
N VAL A 15 -26.49 -15.98 -18.29
CA VAL A 15 -26.35 -17.34 -18.90
C VAL A 15 -27.07 -17.45 -20.24
N HIS A 16 -28.17 -16.72 -20.42
CA HIS A 16 -28.88 -16.72 -21.70
C HIS A 16 -28.05 -16.11 -22.84
N LEU A 17 -27.14 -15.17 -22.55
CA LEU A 17 -26.24 -14.56 -23.55
C LEU A 17 -25.02 -15.43 -23.85
N THR A 18 -24.60 -16.33 -22.95
CA THR A 18 -23.47 -17.25 -23.17
C THR A 18 -23.83 -18.42 -24.11
N SER A 19 -25.12 -18.62 -24.39
CA SER A 19 -25.63 -19.68 -25.27
C SER A 19 -25.65 -19.31 -26.76
N GLN A 20 -25.44 -18.04 -27.12
CA GLN A 20 -25.43 -17.58 -28.51
C GLN A 20 -24.00 -17.56 -29.10
N PRO A 21 -23.80 -17.92 -30.37
CA PRO A 21 -22.51 -17.77 -31.03
C PRO A 21 -22.08 -16.30 -31.04
N TYR A 22 -20.83 -16.03 -30.64
CA TYR A 22 -20.29 -14.67 -30.48
C TYR A 22 -20.54 -13.76 -31.72
N HIS A 23 -20.44 -14.31 -32.93
CA HIS A 23 -20.64 -13.57 -34.18
C HIS A 23 -22.09 -13.14 -34.46
N GLN A 24 -23.05 -13.60 -33.67
CA GLN A 24 -24.48 -13.25 -33.79
C GLN A 24 -24.96 -12.33 -32.67
N LEU A 25 -24.10 -12.02 -31.69
CA LEU A 25 -24.47 -11.21 -30.52
C LEU A 25 -24.35 -9.72 -30.86
N ASP A 26 -25.50 -9.05 -31.04
CA ASP A 26 -25.57 -7.59 -31.01
C ASP A 26 -25.45 -7.11 -29.55
N ILE A 27 -24.22 -6.76 -29.17
CA ILE A 27 -23.85 -6.41 -27.79
C ILE A 27 -24.60 -5.17 -27.29
N ARG A 28 -24.90 -4.21 -28.19
CA ARG A 28 -25.67 -3.03 -27.83
C ARG A 28 -27.12 -3.39 -27.55
N ALA A 29 -27.73 -4.19 -28.41
CA ALA A 29 -29.10 -4.65 -28.22
C ALA A 29 -29.22 -5.50 -26.95
N ALA A 30 -28.23 -6.34 -26.67
CA ALA A 30 -28.14 -7.12 -25.43
C ALA A 30 -28.07 -6.22 -24.19
N LEU A 31 -27.14 -5.25 -24.14
CA LEU A 31 -27.02 -4.31 -23.00
C LEU A 31 -28.31 -3.49 -22.82
N SER A 32 -28.90 -2.99 -23.90
CA SER A 32 -30.13 -2.21 -23.86
C SER A 32 -31.32 -3.04 -23.35
N THR A 33 -31.35 -4.33 -23.68
CA THR A 33 -32.38 -5.26 -23.21
C THR A 33 -32.23 -5.53 -21.72
N GLU A 34 -31.01 -5.77 -21.25
CA GLU A 34 -30.75 -6.01 -19.83
C GLU A 34 -31.02 -4.78 -18.95
N ILE A 35 -30.70 -3.57 -19.42
CA ILE A 35 -31.06 -2.33 -18.71
C ILE A 35 -32.58 -2.16 -18.63
N LYS A 36 -33.32 -2.46 -19.71
CA LYS A 36 -34.79 -2.44 -19.69
C LYS A 36 -35.36 -3.47 -18.71
N LYS A 37 -34.82 -4.70 -18.70
CA LYS A 37 -35.22 -5.74 -17.74
C LYS A 37 -34.92 -5.30 -16.30
N ALA A 38 -33.76 -4.72 -16.04
CA ALA A 38 -33.38 -4.20 -14.73
C ALA A 38 -34.34 -3.12 -14.25
N HIS A 39 -34.71 -2.17 -15.12
CA HIS A 39 -35.72 -1.14 -14.82
C HIS A 39 -37.13 -1.71 -14.59
N GLN A 40 -37.50 -2.81 -15.27
CA GLN A 40 -38.82 -3.45 -15.11
C GLN A 40 -38.92 -4.34 -13.87
N ALA A 41 -37.87 -5.11 -13.56
CA ALA A 41 -37.83 -6.03 -12.42
C ALA A 41 -37.83 -5.30 -11.08
N SER A 42 -37.44 -4.04 -11.08
CA SER A 42 -37.37 -3.21 -9.90
C SER A 42 -38.37 -2.05 -10.03
N GLY A 43 -39.58 -2.24 -9.53
CA GLY A 43 -40.59 -1.17 -9.41
C GLY A 43 -40.17 0.05 -8.55
N LYS A 44 -38.88 0.16 -8.20
CA LYS A 44 -38.21 1.18 -7.39
C LYS A 44 -36.79 1.56 -7.87
N PHE A 45 -36.25 1.04 -8.98
CA PHE A 45 -34.96 1.55 -9.51
C PHE A 45 -35.14 2.62 -10.59
N SER A 46 -34.28 3.62 -10.44
CA SER A 46 -34.00 4.76 -11.31
C SER A 46 -35.03 5.90 -11.35
N LYS A 47 -34.65 7.03 -10.73
CA LYS A 47 -35.06 8.37 -11.17
C LYS A 47 -34.13 8.91 -12.27
N ILE A 48 -32.96 8.31 -12.45
CA ILE A 48 -31.90 8.76 -13.35
C ILE A 48 -32.03 8.02 -14.68
N SER A 49 -32.19 8.76 -15.77
CA SER A 49 -32.31 8.19 -17.10
C SER A 49 -30.99 7.52 -17.54
N THR A 50 -31.06 6.29 -18.09
CA THR A 50 -29.88 5.58 -18.59
C THR A 50 -29.97 5.43 -20.10
N HIS A 51 -28.92 5.84 -20.82
CA HIS A 51 -28.84 5.83 -22.28
C HIS A 51 -27.67 4.97 -22.76
N VAL A 52 -27.92 4.10 -23.75
CA VAL A 52 -26.89 3.28 -24.40
C VAL A 52 -26.66 3.82 -25.82
N LEU A 53 -25.49 4.38 -26.07
CA LEU A 53 -25.12 4.88 -27.40
C LEU A 53 -24.78 3.72 -28.35
N ASP A 54 -24.61 3.99 -29.65
CA ASP A 54 -24.14 2.93 -30.56
C ASP A 54 -22.69 2.53 -30.22
N THR A 55 -22.31 1.34 -30.70
CA THR A 55 -20.96 0.81 -30.58
C THR A 55 -19.97 1.61 -31.41
N ILE A 56 -18.71 1.60 -30.96
CA ILE A 56 -17.58 2.19 -31.66
C ILE A 56 -16.71 1.06 -32.20
N ASP A 57 -16.37 1.12 -33.49
CA ASP A 57 -15.54 0.14 -34.19
C ASP A 57 -14.25 0.76 -34.76
N ALA A 58 -13.57 0.06 -35.68
CA ALA A 58 -12.23 0.25 -36.28
C ALA A 58 -11.66 1.68 -36.46
N ASN A 59 -12.48 2.74 -36.54
CA ASN A 59 -12.05 4.15 -36.47
C ASN A 59 -12.32 4.76 -35.09
N MET A 60 -11.72 4.16 -34.06
CA MET A 60 -12.01 4.39 -32.64
C MET A 60 -11.97 5.85 -32.19
N SER A 61 -10.97 6.64 -32.59
CA SER A 61 -10.77 7.98 -32.02
C SER A 61 -11.82 8.99 -32.47
N GLU A 62 -12.15 9.04 -33.76
CA GLU A 62 -13.14 9.97 -34.31
C GLU A 62 -14.57 9.57 -33.92
N GLN A 63 -14.86 8.26 -33.99
CA GLN A 63 -16.16 7.76 -33.57
C GLN A 63 -16.39 7.96 -32.06
N LEU A 64 -15.37 7.72 -31.22
CA LEU A 64 -15.47 7.99 -29.78
C LEU A 64 -15.68 9.48 -29.51
N GLU A 65 -14.93 10.36 -30.17
CA GLU A 65 -15.11 11.82 -30.05
C GLU A 65 -16.57 12.22 -30.39
N ASN A 66 -17.12 11.70 -31.48
CA ASN A 66 -18.51 11.91 -31.87
C ASN A 66 -19.52 11.38 -30.82
N ARG A 67 -19.28 10.20 -30.23
CA ARG A 67 -20.15 9.64 -29.18
C ARG A 67 -20.08 10.39 -27.87
N LEU A 68 -18.90 10.89 -27.50
CA LEU A 68 -18.76 11.76 -26.33
C LEU A 68 -19.47 13.10 -26.55
N GLN A 69 -19.39 13.64 -27.77
CA GLN A 69 -20.12 14.86 -28.16
C GLN A 69 -21.64 14.63 -28.17
N GLU A 70 -22.10 13.47 -28.62
CA GLU A 70 -23.49 13.03 -28.54
C GLU A 70 -23.95 12.93 -27.07
N ALA A 71 -23.16 12.31 -26.19
CA ALA A 71 -23.44 12.22 -24.76
C ALA A 71 -23.58 13.60 -24.10
N LYS A 72 -22.76 14.57 -24.54
CA LYS A 72 -22.76 15.96 -24.06
C LYS A 72 -23.99 16.74 -24.53
N ASN A 73 -24.36 16.63 -25.80
CA ASN A 73 -25.28 17.56 -26.46
C ASN A 73 -26.71 17.02 -26.63
N ASN A 74 -26.88 15.71 -26.80
CA ASN A 74 -28.17 15.15 -27.24
C ASN A 74 -29.09 14.75 -26.08
N TYR A 75 -28.61 14.86 -24.84
CA TYR A 75 -29.34 14.47 -23.65
C TYR A 75 -29.21 15.56 -22.58
N THR A 76 -30.29 15.81 -21.85
CA THR A 76 -30.37 16.87 -20.83
C THR A 76 -30.87 16.30 -19.50
N GLY A 77 -30.52 16.96 -18.39
CA GLY A 77 -30.88 16.50 -17.05
C GLY A 77 -29.94 15.42 -16.51
N GLU A 78 -30.32 14.91 -15.34
CA GLU A 78 -29.58 13.87 -14.61
C GLU A 78 -29.69 12.52 -15.34
N ARG A 79 -28.54 11.97 -15.71
CA ARG A 79 -28.49 10.80 -16.61
C ARG A 79 -27.19 10.01 -16.49
N ILE A 80 -27.25 8.75 -16.88
CA ILE A 80 -26.11 7.86 -17.09
C ILE A 80 -26.04 7.54 -18.58
N VAL A 81 -24.86 7.68 -19.19
CA VAL A 81 -24.60 7.34 -20.58
C VAL A 81 -23.57 6.22 -20.63
N LEU A 82 -23.87 5.18 -21.40
CA LEU A 82 -23.04 3.99 -21.57
C LEU A 82 -22.58 3.90 -23.03
N ILE A 83 -21.29 3.65 -23.22
CA ILE A 83 -20.64 3.57 -24.52
C ILE A 83 -19.85 2.27 -24.59
N LEU A 84 -20.04 1.52 -25.67
CA LEU A 84 -19.37 0.24 -25.93
C LEU A 84 -18.32 0.43 -27.02
N CYS A 85 -17.08 0.06 -26.72
CA CYS A 85 -15.91 0.25 -27.57
C CYS A 85 -15.34 -1.09 -28.00
N ASN A 86 -15.30 -1.36 -29.29
CA ASN A 86 -14.64 -2.54 -29.87
C ASN A 86 -13.20 -2.20 -30.24
N MET A 87 -12.25 -2.76 -29.48
CA MET A 87 -10.82 -2.54 -29.67
C MET A 87 -10.21 -3.39 -30.80
N GLY A 88 -11.02 -4.24 -31.45
CA GLY A 88 -10.56 -5.23 -32.41
C GLY A 88 -10.24 -6.57 -31.74
N SER A 89 -10.04 -7.63 -32.54
CA SER A 89 -9.70 -8.98 -32.05
C SER A 89 -10.64 -9.50 -30.95
N PHE A 90 -11.93 -9.19 -31.05
CA PHE A 90 -12.98 -9.57 -30.09
C PHE A 90 -12.89 -8.92 -28.70
N HIS A 91 -12.04 -7.90 -28.53
CA HIS A 91 -11.87 -7.16 -27.28
C HIS A 91 -12.82 -5.96 -27.18
N TRP A 92 -13.68 -5.96 -26.16
CA TRP A 92 -14.64 -4.91 -25.86
C TRP A 92 -14.31 -4.19 -24.55
N ILE A 93 -14.45 -2.87 -24.55
CA ILE A 93 -14.32 -1.99 -23.39
C ILE A 93 -15.64 -1.24 -23.20
N GLY A 94 -16.04 -1.02 -21.95
CA GLY A 94 -17.20 -0.21 -21.59
C GLY A 94 -16.79 1.14 -21.03
N ILE A 95 -17.51 2.22 -21.36
CA ILE A 95 -17.37 3.54 -20.74
C ILE A 95 -18.71 3.94 -20.14
N LEU A 96 -18.68 4.41 -18.88
CA LEU A 96 -19.82 4.96 -18.16
C LEU A 96 -19.57 6.43 -17.82
N LEU A 97 -20.55 7.28 -18.16
CA LEU A 97 -20.57 8.70 -17.84
C LEU A 97 -21.84 9.03 -17.05
N GLY A 98 -21.68 9.52 -15.81
CA GLY A 98 -22.75 10.07 -15.00
C GLY A 98 -22.77 11.59 -15.11
N PHE A 99 -23.92 12.15 -15.47
CA PHE A 99 -24.15 13.59 -15.59
C PHE A 99 -25.15 14.08 -14.54
N ASN A 100 -24.86 15.25 -13.97
CA ASN A 100 -25.78 15.98 -13.11
C ASN A 100 -26.82 16.75 -13.93
N ILE A 101 -27.80 17.34 -13.26
CA ILE A 101 -28.83 18.20 -13.87
C ILE A 101 -28.20 19.34 -14.68
N ASP A 102 -27.07 19.89 -14.20
CA ASP A 102 -26.34 20.98 -14.86
C ASP A 102 -25.50 20.54 -16.06
N GLY A 103 -25.48 19.24 -16.39
CA GLY A 103 -24.68 18.69 -17.50
C GLY A 103 -23.20 18.48 -17.18
N CYS A 104 -22.77 18.72 -15.93
CA CYS A 104 -21.42 18.36 -15.46
C CYS A 104 -21.30 16.85 -15.21
N ILE A 105 -20.15 16.28 -15.54
CA ILE A 105 -19.84 14.87 -15.28
C ILE A 105 -19.46 14.71 -13.80
N TRP A 106 -20.22 13.89 -13.06
CA TRP A 106 -19.89 13.52 -11.68
C TRP A 106 -19.17 12.15 -11.60
N ARG A 107 -19.24 11.35 -12.67
CA ARG A 107 -18.59 10.04 -12.75
C ARG A 107 -18.17 9.74 -14.18
N ALA A 108 -16.89 9.45 -14.39
CA ALA A 108 -16.34 8.97 -15.65
C ALA A 108 -15.48 7.73 -15.39
N GLN A 109 -15.93 6.59 -15.89
CA GLN A 109 -15.25 5.30 -15.67
C GLN A 109 -15.14 4.51 -16.98
N SER A 110 -14.03 3.83 -17.16
CA SER A 110 -13.82 2.83 -18.21
C SER A 110 -13.61 1.46 -17.60
N PHE A 111 -14.10 0.43 -18.26
CA PHE A 111 -14.08 -0.96 -17.83
C PHE A 111 -13.49 -1.83 -18.92
N ASP A 112 -12.23 -2.26 -18.72
CA ASP A 112 -11.56 -3.23 -19.58
C ASP A 112 -11.53 -4.60 -18.88
N PRO A 113 -12.31 -5.59 -19.34
CA PRO A 113 -12.35 -6.90 -18.72
C PRO A 113 -11.14 -7.80 -19.06
N VAL A 114 -10.24 -7.39 -19.96
CA VAL A 114 -9.13 -8.23 -20.44
C VAL A 114 -7.76 -7.72 -19.99
N THR A 115 -7.45 -6.44 -20.16
CA THR A 115 -6.10 -5.90 -19.87
C THR A 115 -5.92 -5.37 -18.44
N GLY A 116 -7.02 -5.12 -17.71
CA GLY A 116 -6.99 -4.62 -16.34
C GLY A 116 -6.66 -3.13 -16.21
N SER A 117 -6.42 -2.67 -14.98
CA SER A 117 -6.24 -1.26 -14.59
C SER A 117 -5.04 -0.55 -15.22
N ASP A 118 -4.14 -1.30 -15.86
CA ASP A 118 -2.78 -0.83 -16.11
C ASP A 118 -2.60 -0.17 -17.48
N HIS A 119 -3.55 -0.32 -18.42
CA HIS A 119 -3.47 0.32 -19.74
C HIS A 119 -4.83 0.76 -20.29
N LEU A 120 -5.22 2.01 -20.01
CA LEU A 120 -6.10 2.74 -20.92
C LEU A 120 -5.29 3.06 -22.18
N THR A 121 -5.69 2.58 -23.36
CA THR A 121 -4.97 2.95 -24.58
C THR A 121 -4.92 4.47 -24.73
N ASP A 122 -3.74 5.02 -25.05
CA ASP A 122 -3.52 6.46 -25.27
C ASP A 122 -4.57 7.07 -26.22
N LYS A 123 -5.08 6.27 -27.16
CA LYS A 123 -6.13 6.65 -28.11
C LYS A 123 -7.46 7.01 -27.44
N ILE A 124 -7.90 6.25 -26.42
CA ILE A 124 -9.15 6.51 -25.69
C ILE A 124 -8.97 7.75 -24.81
N GLN A 125 -7.87 7.83 -24.06
CA GLN A 125 -7.61 8.98 -23.20
C GLN A 125 -7.48 10.27 -24.00
N THR A 126 -6.79 10.23 -25.14
CA THR A 126 -6.64 11.39 -26.04
C THR A 126 -7.98 11.85 -26.60
N ALA A 127 -8.83 10.93 -27.09
CA ALA A 127 -10.15 11.28 -27.60
C ALA A 127 -11.07 11.82 -26.49
N PHE A 128 -10.98 11.26 -25.28
CA PHE A 128 -11.74 11.72 -24.12
C PHE A 128 -11.35 13.14 -23.68
N SER A 129 -10.05 13.40 -23.52
CA SER A 129 -9.53 14.70 -23.09
C SER A 129 -9.78 15.82 -24.10
N LYS A 130 -10.04 15.53 -25.38
CA LYS A 130 -10.49 16.55 -26.34
C LYS A 130 -11.90 17.09 -26.03
N VAL A 131 -12.81 16.21 -25.60
CA VAL A 131 -14.21 16.58 -25.33
C VAL A 131 -14.40 17.07 -23.88
N TYR A 132 -13.65 16.46 -22.96
CA TYR A 132 -13.68 16.75 -21.52
C TYR A 132 -12.24 16.95 -20.98
N PRO A 133 -11.62 18.13 -21.21
CA PRO A 133 -10.23 18.36 -20.83
C PRO A 133 -9.98 18.34 -19.32
N ASP A 134 -11.00 18.71 -18.54
CA ASP A 134 -10.89 18.84 -17.07
C ASP A 134 -11.32 17.56 -16.33
N ILE A 135 -11.68 16.49 -17.04
CA ILE A 135 -12.18 15.24 -16.44
C ILE A 135 -11.21 14.10 -16.74
N ILE A 136 -10.82 13.40 -15.69
CA ILE A 136 -9.98 12.20 -15.79
C ILE A 136 -10.89 10.98 -15.92
N LEU A 137 -10.74 10.24 -17.03
CA LEU A 137 -11.41 8.95 -17.22
C LEU A 137 -10.74 7.89 -16.33
N ARG A 138 -11.42 7.48 -15.25
CA ARG A 138 -10.85 6.50 -14.32
C ARG A 138 -10.98 5.10 -14.90
N VAL A 139 -9.88 4.37 -14.97
CA VAL A 139 -9.93 2.94 -15.28
C VAL A 139 -10.39 2.20 -14.03
N ASN A 140 -11.44 1.42 -14.16
CA ASN A 140 -11.94 0.57 -13.10
C ASN A 140 -12.05 -0.85 -13.63
N THR A 141 -11.89 -1.83 -12.76
CA THR A 141 -12.14 -3.21 -13.16
C THR A 141 -12.92 -3.95 -12.11
N LEU A 142 -14.12 -4.37 -12.48
CA LEU A 142 -15.03 -5.13 -11.63
C LEU A 142 -14.87 -6.62 -11.94
N LEU A 143 -15.21 -7.03 -13.16
CA LEU A 143 -15.06 -8.41 -13.64
C LEU A 143 -13.95 -8.47 -14.70
N LYS A 144 -13.01 -9.43 -14.54
CA LYS A 144 -11.90 -9.69 -15.46
C LYS A 144 -11.91 -11.13 -15.97
N HIS A 145 -11.44 -11.35 -17.20
CA HIS A 145 -11.12 -12.68 -17.71
C HIS A 145 -10.08 -12.59 -18.83
N LYS A 146 -9.13 -13.53 -18.85
CA LYS A 146 -8.06 -13.61 -19.87
C LYS A 146 -8.54 -14.04 -21.26
N ASP A 147 -9.84 -14.27 -21.44
CA ASP A 147 -10.42 -14.80 -22.67
C ASP A 147 -11.10 -13.66 -23.42
N HIS A 148 -10.48 -13.23 -24.52
CA HIS A 148 -11.02 -12.17 -25.36
C HIS A 148 -12.41 -12.51 -25.91
N THR A 149 -12.75 -13.80 -26.08
CA THR A 149 -14.08 -14.21 -26.56
C THR A 149 -15.20 -13.94 -25.54
N LYS A 150 -14.87 -13.76 -24.26
CA LYS A 150 -15.83 -13.39 -23.21
C LYS A 150 -15.89 -11.89 -22.93
N SER A 151 -15.02 -11.12 -23.56
CA SER A 151 -14.87 -9.68 -23.30
C SER A 151 -16.17 -8.90 -23.49
N ALA A 152 -16.96 -9.25 -24.52
CA ALA A 152 -18.26 -8.65 -24.78
C ALA A 152 -19.25 -8.79 -23.60
N ILE A 153 -19.43 -10.02 -23.11
CA ILE A 153 -20.40 -10.35 -22.04
C ILE A 153 -19.92 -9.76 -20.71
N LEU A 154 -18.62 -9.81 -20.44
CA LEU A 154 -18.02 -9.20 -19.25
C LEU A 154 -18.16 -7.67 -19.26
N THR A 155 -18.02 -7.03 -20.41
CA THR A 155 -18.24 -5.59 -20.55
C THR A 155 -19.70 -5.22 -20.27
N ILE A 156 -20.67 -6.01 -20.74
CA ILE A 156 -22.09 -5.82 -20.40
C ILE A 156 -22.28 -5.94 -18.88
N ALA A 157 -21.76 -6.99 -18.26
CA ALA A 157 -21.90 -7.22 -16.83
C ALA A 157 -21.26 -6.09 -15.99
N ASN A 158 -20.06 -5.64 -16.37
CA ASN A 158 -19.37 -4.51 -15.73
C ASN A 158 -20.18 -3.22 -15.81
N LEU A 159 -20.75 -2.91 -16.98
CA LEU A 159 -21.57 -1.71 -17.16
C LEU A 159 -22.88 -1.77 -16.38
N LEU A 160 -23.51 -2.95 -16.27
CA LEU A 160 -24.72 -3.13 -15.46
C LEU A 160 -24.43 -2.91 -13.96
N ILE A 161 -23.38 -3.54 -13.43
CA ILE A 161 -22.97 -3.37 -12.03
C ILE A 161 -22.62 -1.90 -11.75
N ALA A 162 -21.86 -1.27 -12.65
CA ALA A 162 -21.46 0.13 -12.50
C ALA A 162 -22.66 1.08 -12.59
N THR A 163 -23.68 0.75 -13.38
CA THR A 163 -24.92 1.53 -13.47
C THR A 163 -25.73 1.42 -12.18
N ASP A 164 -25.88 0.21 -11.62
CA ASP A 164 -26.58 0.00 -10.35
C ASP A 164 -25.88 0.75 -9.19
N ASP A 165 -24.55 0.68 -9.13
CA ASP A 165 -23.75 1.40 -8.14
C ASP A 165 -23.85 2.92 -8.31
N ALA A 166 -23.83 3.41 -9.56
CA ALA A 166 -24.02 4.82 -9.87
C ALA A 166 -25.39 5.33 -9.41
N GLN A 167 -26.46 4.57 -9.66
CA GLN A 167 -27.81 4.91 -9.21
C GLN A 167 -27.95 4.87 -7.68
N PHE A 168 -27.26 3.94 -7.00
CA PHE A 168 -27.29 3.82 -5.54
C PHE A 168 -26.53 4.97 -4.85
N SER A 169 -25.32 5.27 -5.33
CA SER A 169 -24.45 6.30 -4.76
C SER A 169 -25.10 7.68 -4.76
N GLN A 170 -25.81 8.04 -5.83
CA GLN A 170 -26.47 9.34 -5.96
C GLN A 170 -27.73 9.46 -5.07
N ARG A 171 -28.43 8.35 -4.82
CA ARG A 171 -29.61 8.31 -3.94
C ARG A 171 -29.27 8.65 -2.48
N ASN A 172 -28.10 8.20 -2.01
CA ASN A 172 -27.65 8.51 -0.65
C ASN A 172 -27.21 9.97 -0.51
N SER A 173 -26.70 10.59 -1.58
CA SER A 173 -26.38 12.02 -1.61
C SER A 173 -27.62 12.92 -1.52
N LEU A 174 -28.76 12.49 -2.08
CA LEU A 174 -30.03 13.23 -2.03
C LEU A 174 -30.80 13.04 -0.69
N ASN A 175 -30.73 11.86 -0.08
CA ASN A 175 -31.39 11.59 1.20
C ASN A 175 -30.67 12.23 2.40
N GLY A 176 -29.36 12.45 2.32
CA GLY A 176 -28.60 13.19 3.33
C GLY A 176 -29.00 14.67 3.46
N GLN A 177 -29.61 15.25 2.42
CA GLN A 177 -30.09 16.64 2.44
C GLN A 177 -31.52 16.79 2.99
N GLN A 178 -32.32 15.71 3.10
CA GLN A 178 -33.69 15.76 3.61
C GLN A 178 -33.82 15.49 5.12
N LEU A 179 -32.77 15.02 5.81
CA LEU A 179 -32.79 14.82 7.26
C LEU A 179 -32.49 16.09 8.08
N ASN A 180 -32.20 17.22 7.43
CA ASN A 180 -31.95 18.51 8.07
C ASN A 180 -33.13 19.52 7.95
N SER A 181 -34.32 19.11 7.50
CA SER A 181 -35.45 20.03 7.28
C SER A 181 -36.69 19.78 8.15
N SER A 182 -36.53 19.24 9.37
CA SER A 182 -37.66 19.08 10.30
C SER A 182 -37.35 19.56 11.72
N TYR A 183 -36.96 20.83 11.85
CA TYR A 183 -37.16 21.60 13.07
C TYR A 183 -37.38 23.06 12.68
N ASP A 184 -38.60 23.37 12.22
CA ASP A 184 -39.12 24.74 12.23
C ASP A 184 -40.37 24.77 13.10
N GLY A 185 -40.32 25.65 14.10
CA GLY A 185 -41.22 25.70 15.25
C GLY A 185 -41.00 26.94 16.10
N GLY A 186 -40.86 28.11 15.47
CA GLY A 186 -41.50 29.34 15.94
C GLY A 186 -40.81 30.22 17.01
N ARG A 187 -40.68 31.50 16.61
CA ARG A 187 -40.76 32.76 17.38
C ARG A 187 -39.49 33.41 17.95
N GLN A 188 -39.03 34.40 17.17
CA GLN A 188 -38.97 35.85 17.46
C GLN A 188 -38.15 36.41 18.65
N ASN A 189 -37.33 37.41 18.27
CA ASN A 189 -36.86 38.59 19.01
C ASN A 189 -35.77 38.41 20.09
N ASN A 190 -34.53 38.82 19.79
CA ASN A 190 -34.01 40.09 20.32
C ASN A 190 -32.61 40.47 19.80
N LYS A 191 -32.40 41.79 19.80
CA LYS A 191 -31.22 42.56 19.40
C LYS A 191 -29.94 42.23 20.19
N ASN A 192 -28.82 42.42 19.49
CA ASN A 192 -27.50 42.90 19.93
C ASN A 192 -26.84 42.25 21.15
N LYS A 193 -25.74 41.52 20.91
CA LYS A 193 -24.42 41.85 21.47
C LYS A 193 -23.31 41.17 20.67
N MET A 194 -22.37 41.99 20.25
CA MET A 194 -21.12 41.64 19.59
C MET A 194 -20.17 41.18 20.69
N ASP A 195 -19.74 39.92 20.65
CA ASP A 195 -18.55 39.44 21.37
C ASP A 195 -17.86 38.36 20.53
N GLN A 196 -16.54 38.45 20.54
CA GLN A 196 -15.57 37.73 19.72
C GLN A 196 -15.54 36.23 20.05
N VAL A 197 -15.60 35.38 19.04
CA VAL A 197 -14.96 34.05 19.05
C VAL A 197 -14.35 33.80 17.67
N GLN A 198 -13.02 33.84 17.60
CA GLN A 198 -12.24 33.30 16.50
C GLN A 198 -12.39 31.77 16.48
N ALA A 199 -12.85 31.21 15.37
CA ALA A 199 -12.78 29.78 15.09
C ALA A 199 -11.73 29.53 14.00
N TYR A 200 -10.68 28.78 14.34
CA TYR A 200 -9.67 28.28 13.41
C TYR A 200 -10.20 27.02 12.69
N PRO A 201 -9.99 26.86 11.36
CA PRO A 201 -10.29 25.59 10.70
C PRO A 201 -9.06 24.67 10.73
N THR A 202 -9.25 23.51 11.37
CA THR A 202 -8.38 22.33 11.29
C THR A 202 -8.96 21.36 10.26
N SER A 203 -8.08 20.78 9.42
CA SER A 203 -8.24 19.65 8.46
C SER A 203 -8.12 20.00 6.97
N ASN A 204 -7.37 19.19 6.23
CA ASN A 204 -7.11 19.34 4.79
C ASN A 204 -8.33 19.06 3.89
N GLU A 205 -9.42 18.52 4.43
CA GLU A 205 -10.72 18.47 3.73
C GLU A 205 -11.38 19.84 3.66
N GLY A 206 -11.07 20.74 4.61
CA GLY A 206 -11.54 22.12 4.61
C GLY A 206 -10.96 22.95 3.47
N ASN A 207 -9.68 22.80 3.13
CA ASN A 207 -9.02 23.62 2.11
C ASN A 207 -9.43 23.28 0.67
N ILE A 208 -9.73 22.01 0.37
CA ILE A 208 -10.23 21.59 -0.95
C ILE A 208 -11.71 22.00 -1.09
N SER A 209 -12.49 21.80 -0.03
CA SER A 209 -13.88 22.27 0.05
C SER A 209 -13.98 23.81 -0.10
N GLU A 210 -13.08 24.57 0.53
CA GLU A 210 -13.02 26.03 0.45
C GLU A 210 -12.56 26.53 -0.94
N TYR A 211 -11.63 25.82 -1.60
CA TYR A 211 -11.25 26.09 -2.99
C TYR A 211 -12.42 25.84 -3.96
N ASP A 212 -13.08 24.69 -3.85
CA ASP A 212 -14.22 24.33 -4.71
C ASP A 212 -15.43 25.25 -4.50
N GLU A 213 -15.66 25.69 -3.26
CA GLU A 213 -16.73 26.62 -2.92
C GLU A 213 -16.44 28.04 -3.42
N LEU A 214 -15.19 28.51 -3.31
CA LEU A 214 -14.76 29.79 -3.87
C LEU A 214 -14.78 29.78 -5.41
N GLU A 215 -14.38 28.68 -6.05
CA GLU A 215 -14.43 28.53 -7.51
C GLU A 215 -15.88 28.54 -8.02
N LYS A 216 -16.80 27.88 -7.31
CA LYS A 216 -18.24 27.95 -7.58
C LYS A 216 -18.81 29.36 -7.41
N GLN A 217 -18.42 30.08 -6.35
CA GLN A 217 -18.87 31.46 -6.12
C GLN A 217 -18.38 32.42 -7.21
N VAL A 218 -17.13 32.28 -7.66
CA VAL A 218 -16.58 33.08 -8.75
C VAL A 218 -17.26 32.72 -10.07
N ALA A 219 -17.47 31.44 -10.38
CA ALA A 219 -18.17 31.01 -11.59
C ALA A 219 -19.64 31.49 -11.64
N ALA A 220 -20.35 31.42 -10.52
CA ALA A 220 -21.72 31.92 -10.40
C ALA A 220 -21.82 33.43 -10.63
N ARG A 221 -20.86 34.20 -10.07
CA ARG A 221 -20.80 35.65 -10.28
C ARG A 221 -20.33 36.02 -11.69
N LEU A 222 -19.37 35.32 -12.29
CA LEU A 222 -18.99 35.55 -13.70
C LEU A 222 -20.19 35.36 -14.64
N LYS A 223 -21.03 34.36 -14.36
CA LYS A 223 -22.28 34.11 -15.08
C LYS A 223 -23.30 35.23 -14.90
N SER A 224 -23.43 35.82 -13.71
CA SER A 224 -24.38 36.94 -13.48
C SER A 224 -23.97 38.24 -14.17
N PHE A 225 -22.67 38.44 -14.45
CA PHE A 225 -22.15 39.62 -15.15
C PHE A 225 -21.89 39.41 -16.65
N ASN A 226 -22.27 38.23 -17.18
CA ASN A 226 -22.02 37.82 -18.56
C ASN A 226 -20.54 38.03 -18.96
N ILE A 227 -19.64 37.61 -18.08
CA ILE A 227 -18.19 37.65 -18.29
C ILE A 227 -17.74 36.22 -18.55
N THR A 228 -17.28 35.96 -19.78
CA THR A 228 -16.77 34.65 -20.20
C THR A 228 -15.28 34.47 -19.93
N ASP A 229 -14.56 35.58 -19.71
CA ASP A 229 -13.12 35.59 -19.51
C ASP A 229 -12.75 36.53 -18.36
N ILE A 230 -12.09 35.96 -17.35
CA ILE A 230 -11.70 36.64 -16.11
C ILE A 230 -10.61 37.69 -16.37
N GLU A 231 -9.85 37.56 -17.46
CA GLU A 231 -8.82 38.54 -17.86
C GLU A 231 -9.43 39.89 -18.28
N ILE A 232 -10.73 39.93 -18.57
CA ILE A 232 -11.46 41.14 -18.98
C ILE A 232 -11.94 41.96 -17.76
N LEU A 233 -11.88 41.43 -16.53
CA LEU A 233 -12.35 42.12 -15.32
C LEU A 233 -11.70 43.50 -15.10
N PRO A 234 -10.35 43.63 -15.15
CA PRO A 234 -9.69 44.92 -14.93
C PRO A 234 -10.14 45.99 -15.93
N GLU A 235 -10.33 45.61 -17.20
CA GLU A 235 -10.81 46.52 -18.24
C GLU A 235 -12.28 46.89 -18.05
N LYS A 236 -13.14 45.96 -17.58
CA LYS A 236 -14.53 46.27 -17.23
C LYS A 236 -14.64 47.19 -16.02
N ILE A 237 -13.80 47.02 -15.01
CA ILE A 237 -13.73 47.91 -13.84
C ILE A 237 -13.33 49.31 -14.29
N ARG A 238 -12.26 49.42 -15.10
CA ARG A 238 -11.80 50.71 -15.65
C ARG A 238 -12.88 51.43 -16.45
N ARG A 239 -13.65 50.71 -17.28
CA ARG A 239 -14.78 51.28 -18.04
C ARG A 239 -15.94 51.70 -17.14
N SER A 240 -16.20 50.96 -16.07
CA SER A 240 -17.24 51.29 -15.09
C SER A 240 -16.84 52.53 -14.27
N GLU A 241 -15.57 52.65 -13.88
CA GLU A 241 -15.00 53.85 -13.25
C GLU A 241 -15.15 55.09 -14.14
N GLN A 242 -14.89 54.96 -15.44
CA GLN A 242 -15.10 56.06 -16.38
C GLN A 242 -16.58 56.44 -16.49
N ARG A 243 -17.50 55.47 -16.59
CA ARG A 243 -18.94 55.76 -16.64
C ARG A 243 -19.47 56.44 -15.39
N VAL A 244 -18.99 56.06 -14.20
CA VAL A 244 -19.35 56.75 -12.94
C VAL A 244 -18.93 58.21 -13.01
N LYS A 245 -17.74 58.48 -13.53
CA LYS A 245 -17.24 59.85 -13.69
C LYS A 245 -18.12 60.64 -14.66
N ASP A 246 -18.40 60.08 -15.83
CA ASP A 246 -19.24 60.71 -16.85
C ASP A 246 -20.67 61.00 -16.31
N PHE A 247 -21.29 60.05 -15.60
CA PHE A 247 -22.62 60.25 -15.00
C PHE A 247 -22.63 61.32 -13.90
N ARG A 248 -21.55 61.49 -13.15
CA ARG A 248 -21.42 62.57 -12.16
C ARG A 248 -21.26 63.93 -12.82
N GLU A 249 -20.49 64.00 -13.91
CA GLU A 249 -20.29 65.22 -14.69
C GLU A 249 -21.60 65.66 -15.39
N ASP A 250 -22.43 64.70 -15.82
CA ASP A 250 -23.74 64.95 -16.44
C ASP A 250 -24.88 65.26 -15.42
N GLY A 251 -24.58 65.29 -14.11
CA GLY A 251 -25.59 65.51 -13.05
C GLY A 251 -26.56 64.34 -12.83
N ARG A 252 -26.26 63.16 -13.40
CA ARG A 252 -27.05 61.93 -13.30
C ARG A 252 -26.64 61.10 -12.09
N HIS A 253 -26.81 61.67 -10.90
CA HIS A 253 -26.34 61.07 -9.65
C HIS A 253 -26.92 59.68 -9.35
N ASP A 254 -28.18 59.42 -9.72
CA ASP A 254 -28.82 58.11 -9.53
C ASP A 254 -28.21 57.01 -10.41
N ASP A 255 -27.78 57.37 -11.62
CA ASP A 255 -27.14 56.42 -12.55
C ASP A 255 -25.67 56.20 -12.16
N ALA A 256 -24.99 57.23 -11.67
CA ALA A 256 -23.67 57.10 -11.06
C ALA A 256 -23.69 56.16 -9.85
N ALA A 257 -24.70 56.26 -8.98
CA ALA A 257 -24.84 55.39 -7.81
C ALA A 257 -25.10 53.92 -8.19
N LYS A 258 -25.91 53.67 -9.24
CA LYS A 258 -26.12 52.31 -9.77
C LYS A 258 -24.84 51.73 -10.36
N GLU A 259 -24.08 52.54 -11.09
CA GLU A 259 -22.82 52.12 -11.70
C GLU A 259 -21.71 51.93 -10.64
N GLU A 260 -21.68 52.71 -9.55
CA GLU A 260 -20.79 52.50 -8.40
C GLU A 260 -21.06 51.18 -7.67
N LYS A 261 -22.34 50.80 -7.54
CA LYS A 261 -22.72 49.50 -7.00
C LYS A 261 -22.21 48.37 -7.90
N HIS A 262 -22.41 48.49 -9.20
CA HIS A 262 -21.92 47.53 -10.19
C HIS A 262 -20.38 47.44 -10.20
N MET A 263 -19.66 48.56 -10.05
CA MET A 263 -18.21 48.60 -9.92
C MET A 263 -17.71 47.90 -8.65
N SER A 264 -18.40 48.09 -7.52
CA SER A 264 -18.03 47.47 -6.24
C SER A 264 -18.12 45.94 -6.31
N GLU A 265 -19.16 45.43 -6.97
CA GLU A 265 -19.35 43.98 -7.20
C GLU A 265 -18.27 43.40 -8.15
N LEU A 266 -17.82 44.17 -9.15
CA LEU A 266 -16.68 43.78 -10.02
C LEU A 266 -15.34 43.77 -9.27
N LYS A 267 -15.08 44.74 -8.39
CA LYS A 267 -13.85 44.79 -7.56
C LYS A 267 -13.78 43.63 -6.56
N GLU A 268 -14.91 43.28 -5.95
CA GLU A 268 -15.01 42.11 -5.07
C GLU A 268 -14.71 40.80 -5.82
N MET A 269 -15.18 40.68 -7.06
CA MET A 269 -14.90 39.54 -7.93
C MET A 269 -13.42 39.44 -8.32
N GLN A 270 -12.76 40.57 -8.60
CA GLN A 270 -11.31 40.60 -8.85
C GLN A 270 -10.53 40.09 -7.63
N ALA A 271 -10.85 40.56 -6.42
CA ALA A 271 -10.19 40.14 -5.19
C ALA A 271 -10.32 38.63 -4.93
N LEU A 272 -11.51 38.05 -5.21
CA LEU A 272 -11.74 36.61 -5.09
C LEU A 272 -10.90 35.82 -6.11
N SER A 273 -10.79 36.29 -7.35
CA SER A 273 -9.96 35.64 -8.39
C SER A 273 -8.47 35.64 -8.06
N GLU A 274 -7.97 36.71 -7.47
CA GLU A 274 -6.56 36.82 -7.04
C GLU A 274 -6.26 35.89 -5.85
N ASN A 275 -7.22 35.68 -4.95
CA ASN A 275 -7.10 34.72 -3.86
C ASN A 275 -7.06 33.27 -4.35
N ILE A 276 -7.89 32.92 -5.34
CA ILE A 276 -7.84 31.60 -6.00
C ILE A 276 -6.50 31.39 -6.70
N ALA A 277 -5.98 32.41 -7.41
CA ALA A 277 -4.68 32.32 -8.07
C ALA A 277 -3.53 32.09 -7.06
N LYS A 278 -3.59 32.74 -5.89
CA LYS A 278 -2.63 32.53 -4.79
C LYS A 278 -2.73 31.12 -4.19
N LEU A 279 -3.95 30.61 -3.98
CA LEU A 279 -4.21 29.24 -3.50
C LEU A 279 -3.74 28.18 -4.51
N LYS A 280 -3.95 28.42 -5.81
CA LYS A 280 -3.48 27.53 -6.89
C LYS A 280 -1.95 27.51 -7.00
N ALA A 281 -1.29 28.65 -6.77
CA ALA A 281 0.17 28.76 -6.74
C ALA A 281 0.81 28.03 -5.54
N SER A 282 0.16 28.04 -4.38
CA SER A 282 0.61 27.30 -3.20
C SER A 282 0.40 25.79 -3.30
N ILE A 283 -0.54 25.32 -4.13
CA ILE A 283 -0.75 23.89 -4.43
C ILE A 283 0.27 23.36 -5.48
N ASN A 284 0.69 24.19 -6.45
CA ASN A 284 1.53 23.77 -7.58
C ASN A 284 3.06 23.87 -7.39
N CYS A 285 3.56 24.25 -6.20
CA CYS A 285 5.00 24.47 -5.98
C CYS A 285 5.87 23.17 -5.97
N GLY A 286 5.26 21.99 -5.80
CA GLY A 286 5.96 20.70 -5.76
C GLY A 286 6.39 20.14 -7.12
N ASP A 287 5.63 20.39 -8.18
CA ASP A 287 5.81 19.71 -9.48
C ASP A 287 6.94 20.31 -10.33
N GLY A 288 7.28 21.59 -10.14
CA GLY A 288 8.36 22.25 -10.89
C GLY A 288 9.75 21.68 -10.59
N LYS A 289 10.07 21.46 -9.30
CA LYS A 289 11.37 20.92 -8.86
C LYS A 289 11.55 19.44 -9.20
N LEU A 290 10.47 18.65 -9.15
CA LEU A 290 10.52 17.24 -9.52
C LEU A 290 10.84 17.09 -11.01
N ARG A 291 10.20 17.89 -11.86
CA ARG A 291 10.41 17.89 -13.32
C ARG A 291 11.84 18.30 -13.69
N GLU A 292 12.41 19.29 -13.00
CA GLU A 292 13.80 19.73 -13.20
C GLU A 292 14.81 18.65 -12.79
N LEU A 293 14.57 17.95 -11.67
CA LEU A 293 15.40 16.83 -11.22
C LEU A 293 15.31 15.62 -12.16
N GLU A 294 14.11 15.28 -12.64
CA GLU A 294 13.89 14.21 -13.62
C GLU A 294 14.60 14.49 -14.94
N GLN A 295 14.56 15.74 -15.41
CA GLN A 295 15.28 16.16 -16.62
C GLN A 295 16.80 16.12 -16.42
N SER A 296 17.30 16.52 -15.25
CA SER A 296 18.71 16.38 -14.88
C SER A 296 19.15 14.92 -14.82
N LEU A 297 18.33 14.02 -14.27
CA LEU A 297 18.63 12.59 -14.23
C LEU A 297 18.67 11.98 -15.64
N ALA A 298 17.68 12.29 -16.49
CA ALA A 298 17.61 11.81 -17.87
C ALA A 298 18.84 12.25 -18.70
N SER A 299 19.27 13.51 -18.53
CA SER A 299 20.47 14.01 -19.21
C SER A 299 21.76 13.25 -18.83
N ARG A 300 21.88 12.83 -17.56
CA ARG A 300 23.04 12.07 -17.05
C ARG A 300 22.99 10.60 -17.43
N GLN A 301 21.81 9.99 -17.45
CA GLN A 301 21.61 8.63 -17.96
C GLN A 301 22.04 8.53 -19.43
N ALA A 302 21.69 9.54 -20.25
CA ALA A 302 22.12 9.63 -21.64
C ALA A 302 23.65 9.79 -21.77
N LYS A 303 24.26 10.66 -20.95
CA LYS A 303 25.71 10.89 -20.93
C LYS A 303 26.51 9.62 -20.58
N LEU A 304 26.01 8.82 -19.64
CA LEU A 304 26.71 7.64 -19.10
C LEU A 304 26.26 6.31 -19.73
N LYS A 305 25.32 6.34 -20.69
CA LYS A 305 24.73 5.15 -21.34
C LYS A 305 24.23 4.11 -20.33
N ILE A 306 23.54 4.57 -19.30
CA ILE A 306 22.94 3.71 -18.27
C ILE A 306 21.42 3.81 -18.40
N THR A 307 20.81 2.74 -18.92
CA THR A 307 19.37 2.60 -19.11
C THR A 307 18.66 2.07 -17.87
N ASP A 308 19.33 1.20 -17.09
CA ASP A 308 18.82 0.66 -15.85
C ASP A 308 19.53 1.30 -14.64
N LEU A 309 18.77 1.91 -13.73
CA LEU A 309 19.29 2.52 -12.51
C LEU A 309 19.59 1.48 -11.41
N SER A 310 19.06 0.26 -11.53
CA SER A 310 19.30 -0.82 -10.56
C SER A 310 20.77 -1.27 -10.53
N VAL A 311 21.49 -1.10 -11.65
CA VAL A 311 22.90 -1.48 -11.78
C VAL A 311 23.88 -0.41 -11.27
N LEU A 312 23.41 0.77 -10.84
CA LEU A 312 24.28 1.86 -10.36
C LEU A 312 25.17 1.44 -9.18
N PRO A 313 24.65 0.83 -8.10
CA PRO A 313 25.47 0.43 -6.96
C PRO A 313 26.60 -0.53 -7.35
N GLN A 314 26.32 -1.46 -8.27
CA GLN A 314 27.31 -2.40 -8.78
C GLN A 314 28.37 -1.70 -9.65
N LYS A 315 27.96 -0.77 -10.52
CA LYS A 315 28.89 0.03 -11.34
C LYS A 315 29.78 0.95 -10.50
N ILE A 316 29.24 1.55 -9.44
CA ILE A 316 30.01 2.34 -8.47
C ILE A 316 31.09 1.48 -7.82
N ARG A 317 30.73 0.27 -7.37
CA ARG A 317 31.66 -0.68 -6.76
C ARG A 317 32.80 -1.05 -7.70
N HIS A 318 32.48 -1.47 -8.93
CA HIS A 318 33.50 -1.81 -9.92
C HIS A 318 34.39 -0.62 -10.30
N SER A 319 33.83 0.59 -10.35
CA SER A 319 34.60 1.81 -10.63
C SER A 319 35.52 2.18 -9.46
N GLN A 320 35.09 1.98 -8.21
CA GLN A 320 35.96 2.12 -7.02
C GLN A 320 37.13 1.14 -7.02
N GLU A 321 36.87 -0.12 -7.36
CA GLU A 321 37.90 -1.16 -7.49
C GLU A 321 38.90 -0.79 -8.58
N ARG A 322 38.44 -0.37 -9.77
CA ARG A 322 39.31 0.07 -10.86
C ARG A 322 40.14 1.31 -10.54
N VAL A 323 39.60 2.29 -9.81
CA VAL A 323 40.38 3.45 -9.36
C VAL A 323 41.53 2.98 -8.49
N LYS A 324 41.28 2.03 -7.59
CA LYS A 324 42.29 1.47 -6.71
C LYS A 324 43.35 0.69 -7.50
N ASP A 325 42.93 -0.17 -8.42
CA ASP A 325 43.84 -0.94 -9.27
C ASP A 325 44.75 -0.01 -10.10
N PHE A 326 44.20 1.06 -10.68
CA PHE A 326 45.00 2.04 -11.42
C PHE A 326 45.96 2.85 -10.53
N GLN A 327 45.62 3.07 -9.26
CA GLN A 327 46.52 3.70 -8.30
C GLN A 327 47.65 2.77 -7.90
N ASP A 328 47.33 1.49 -7.65
CA ASP A 328 48.29 0.45 -7.27
C ASP A 328 49.27 0.16 -8.44
N ASP A 329 48.80 0.27 -9.68
CA ASP A 329 49.60 0.12 -10.92
C ASP A 329 50.40 1.38 -11.31
N GLY A 330 50.28 2.49 -10.56
CA GLY A 330 50.94 3.77 -10.87
C GLY A 330 50.39 4.50 -12.10
N ARG A 331 49.20 4.13 -12.59
CA ARG A 331 48.51 4.72 -13.74
C ARG A 331 47.62 5.88 -13.32
N HIS A 332 48.24 6.95 -12.83
CA HIS A 332 47.53 8.09 -12.23
C HIS A 332 46.53 8.78 -13.17
N ASP A 333 46.83 8.91 -14.46
CA ASP A 333 45.93 9.52 -15.44
C ASP A 333 44.65 8.71 -15.67
N ASP A 334 44.75 7.38 -15.60
CA ASP A 334 43.60 6.49 -15.76
C ASP A 334 42.78 6.41 -14.47
N ALA A 335 43.46 6.45 -13.31
CA ALA A 335 42.82 6.59 -12.01
C ALA A 335 42.03 7.91 -11.91
N GLU A 336 42.55 9.01 -12.45
CA GLU A 336 41.87 10.31 -12.43
C GLU A 336 40.63 10.31 -13.35
N LYS A 337 40.75 9.76 -14.57
CA LYS A 337 39.61 9.59 -15.48
C LYS A 337 38.51 8.73 -14.86
N GLU A 338 38.90 7.62 -14.24
CA GLU A 338 37.95 6.71 -13.59
C GLU A 338 37.36 7.32 -12.30
N SER A 339 38.12 8.12 -11.56
CA SER A 339 37.63 8.87 -10.39
C SER A 339 36.58 9.90 -10.79
N LYS A 340 36.75 10.57 -11.94
CA LYS A 340 35.73 11.46 -12.51
C LYS A 340 34.48 10.69 -12.94
N HIS A 341 34.64 9.51 -13.54
CA HIS A 341 33.50 8.63 -13.87
C HIS A 341 32.76 8.16 -12.62
N LEU A 342 33.48 7.79 -11.57
CA LEU A 342 32.94 7.43 -10.26
C LEU A 342 32.15 8.58 -9.61
N SER A 343 32.65 9.81 -9.72
CA SER A 343 31.94 11.01 -9.24
C SER A 343 30.61 11.19 -9.96
N ASP A 344 30.59 11.08 -11.29
CA ASP A 344 29.38 11.19 -12.10
C ASP A 344 28.34 10.09 -11.73
N LEU A 345 28.80 8.86 -11.44
CA LEU A 345 27.95 7.75 -10.99
C LEU A 345 27.35 7.99 -9.60
N LYS A 346 28.13 8.50 -8.63
CA LYS A 346 27.66 8.82 -7.27
C LYS A 346 26.63 9.95 -7.27
N GLU A 347 26.84 10.97 -8.09
CA GLU A 347 25.87 12.06 -8.23
C GLU A 347 24.55 11.59 -8.84
N MET A 348 24.60 10.67 -9.81
CA MET A 348 23.41 10.07 -10.40
C MET A 348 22.64 9.19 -9.40
N LEU A 349 23.32 8.45 -8.53
CA LEU A 349 22.68 7.71 -7.43
C LEU A 349 21.99 8.67 -6.45
N THR A 350 22.63 9.80 -6.16
CA THR A 350 22.07 10.83 -5.27
C THR A 350 20.81 11.45 -5.89
N LEU A 351 20.81 11.72 -7.19
CA LEU A 351 19.64 12.24 -7.91
C LEU A 351 18.49 11.23 -7.96
N SER A 352 18.77 9.96 -8.24
CA SER A 352 17.73 8.92 -8.27
C SER A 352 17.10 8.74 -6.89
N GLN A 353 17.90 8.72 -5.83
CA GLN A 353 17.40 8.65 -4.45
C GLN A 353 16.57 9.87 -4.06
N LYS A 354 16.95 11.08 -4.48
CA LYS A 354 16.15 12.31 -4.26
C LYS A 354 14.80 12.23 -4.99
N ILE A 355 14.78 11.76 -6.24
CA ILE A 355 13.56 11.58 -7.01
C ILE A 355 12.68 10.50 -6.38
N THR A 356 13.24 9.36 -5.96
CA THR A 356 12.48 8.30 -5.27
C THR A 356 11.89 8.80 -3.96
N LYS A 357 12.64 9.58 -3.18
CA LYS A 357 12.13 10.22 -1.95
C LYS A 357 11.01 11.22 -2.26
N LEU A 358 11.15 12.04 -3.29
CA LEU A 358 10.13 13.00 -3.70
C LEU A 358 8.90 12.32 -4.32
N LYS A 359 9.06 11.18 -5.01
CA LYS A 359 7.94 10.38 -5.52
C LYS A 359 7.22 9.65 -4.39
N ALA A 360 7.95 9.07 -3.44
CA ALA A 360 7.38 8.48 -2.23
C ALA A 360 6.70 9.52 -1.33
N SER A 361 7.12 10.80 -1.42
CA SER A 361 6.53 11.92 -0.68
C SER A 361 5.17 12.38 -1.21
N LYS A 362 4.72 11.90 -2.38
CA LYS A 362 3.47 12.36 -3.02
C LYS A 362 2.20 11.70 -2.44
N ASP A 363 2.33 10.53 -1.81
CA ASP A 363 1.20 9.75 -1.26
C ASP A 363 1.26 9.48 0.26
N SER A 364 2.23 10.06 0.98
CA SER A 364 2.42 9.86 2.42
C SER A 364 2.64 11.18 3.14
N GLY A 365 1.95 11.38 4.29
CA GLY A 365 2.12 12.57 5.16
C GLY A 365 3.58 12.82 5.61
N GLU A 366 4.46 11.81 5.47
CA GLU A 366 5.88 11.89 5.76
C GLU A 366 6.62 12.84 4.79
N GLY A 367 6.14 12.91 3.55
CA GLY A 367 6.64 13.81 2.53
C GLY A 367 6.43 15.28 2.82
N GLN A 368 5.25 15.61 3.35
CA GLN A 368 4.91 16.97 3.75
C GLN A 368 5.74 17.43 4.94
N LEU A 369 6.05 16.52 5.89
CA LEU A 369 6.86 16.85 7.06
C LEU A 369 8.31 17.18 6.66
N ILE A 370 8.92 16.39 5.78
CA ILE A 370 10.31 16.62 5.31
C ILE A 370 10.41 17.97 4.56
N ALA A 371 9.47 18.26 3.67
CA ALA A 371 9.44 19.52 2.93
C ALA A 371 9.26 20.73 3.88
N LEU A 372 8.42 20.59 4.91
CA LEU A 372 8.22 21.63 5.91
C LEU A 372 9.46 21.81 6.81
N GLU A 373 10.15 20.74 7.21
CA GLU A 373 11.38 20.80 8.00
C GLU A 373 12.54 21.46 7.24
N GLU A 374 12.68 21.19 5.94
CA GLU A 374 13.63 21.90 5.07
C GLU A 374 13.28 23.39 4.95
N SER A 375 11.99 23.72 4.76
CA SER A 375 11.52 25.11 4.69
C SER A 375 11.77 25.86 6.02
N LEU A 376 11.54 25.21 7.16
CA LEU A 376 11.83 25.75 8.49
C LEU A 376 13.34 26.02 8.66
N THR A 377 14.19 25.11 8.20
CA THR A 377 15.65 25.25 8.28
C THR A 377 16.14 26.44 7.45
N ASN A 378 15.64 26.58 6.22
CA ASN A 378 15.97 27.70 5.35
C ASN A 378 15.51 29.06 5.94
N SER A 379 14.30 29.12 6.50
CA SER A 379 13.78 30.34 7.14
C SER A 379 14.54 30.70 8.43
N LYS A 380 14.97 29.71 9.22
CA LYS A 380 15.86 29.92 10.38
C LYS A 380 17.19 30.55 9.98
N ILE A 381 17.82 30.03 8.93
CA ILE A 381 19.09 30.55 8.41
C ILE A 381 18.90 31.98 7.90
N LYS A 382 17.85 32.24 7.12
CA LYS A 382 17.54 33.57 6.58
C LYS A 382 17.34 34.60 7.70
N LEU A 383 16.62 34.23 8.77
CA LEU A 383 16.29 35.13 9.88
C LEU A 383 17.34 35.15 11.00
N LYS A 384 18.43 34.36 10.87
CA LYS A 384 19.48 34.17 11.87
C LYS A 384 18.91 33.78 13.24
N ILE A 385 17.99 32.82 13.25
CA ILE A 385 17.34 32.31 14.45
C ILE A 385 17.83 30.87 14.68
N THR A 386 18.62 30.69 15.73
CA THR A 386 19.14 29.37 16.13
C THR A 386 18.16 28.62 17.02
N ASP A 387 17.51 29.33 17.94
CA ASP A 387 16.51 28.79 18.86
C ASP A 387 15.10 29.30 18.53
N LEU A 388 14.12 28.40 18.43
CA LEU A 388 12.73 28.76 18.18
C LEU A 388 12.00 29.21 19.45
N THR A 389 12.53 28.91 20.64
CA THR A 389 11.89 29.30 21.91
C THR A 389 11.87 30.82 22.08
N VAL A 390 12.81 31.54 21.47
CA VAL A 390 12.88 33.01 21.51
C VAL A 390 11.99 33.69 20.48
N LEU A 391 11.35 32.93 19.58
CA LEU A 391 10.57 33.47 18.46
C LEU A 391 9.34 34.30 18.91
N PRO A 392 8.53 33.87 19.89
CA PRO A 392 7.38 34.66 20.35
C PRO A 392 7.79 36.01 20.96
N GLU A 393 8.86 36.02 21.76
CA GLU A 393 9.38 37.26 22.37
C GLU A 393 9.99 38.19 21.31
N LYS A 394 10.63 37.63 20.27
CA LYS A 394 11.19 38.40 19.16
C LYS A 394 10.08 39.02 18.29
N ILE A 395 8.97 38.31 18.08
CA ILE A 395 7.77 38.84 17.41
C ILE A 395 7.19 39.99 18.22
N ARG A 396 6.98 39.81 19.53
CA ARG A 396 6.44 40.85 20.42
C ARG A 396 7.26 42.15 20.39
N ARG A 397 8.57 42.05 20.52
CA ARG A 397 9.48 43.23 20.44
C ARG A 397 9.45 43.92 19.07
N THR A 398 9.25 43.14 18.01
CA THR A 398 9.17 43.67 16.65
C THR A 398 7.84 44.38 16.42
N GLU A 399 6.73 43.86 16.98
CA GLU A 399 5.42 44.53 16.99
C GLU A 399 5.46 45.86 17.73
N GLU A 400 6.12 45.90 18.89
CA GLU A 400 6.33 47.14 19.66
C GLU A 400 7.13 48.16 18.85
N ARG A 401 8.23 47.74 18.20
CA ARG A 401 9.03 48.63 17.34
C ARG A 401 8.26 49.14 16.12
N VAL A 402 7.42 48.32 15.49
CA VAL A 402 6.56 48.77 14.39
C VAL A 402 5.60 49.85 14.88
N LYS A 403 5.04 49.67 16.08
CA LYS A 403 4.14 50.65 16.69
C LYS A 403 4.88 51.95 17.00
N ASP A 404 6.04 51.88 17.65
CA ASP A 404 6.85 53.05 17.98
C ASP A 404 7.25 53.83 16.72
N PHE A 405 7.63 53.14 15.63
CA PHE A 405 7.94 53.82 14.36
C PHE A 405 6.73 54.47 13.70
N ARG A 406 5.53 53.90 13.83
CA ARG A 406 4.29 54.54 13.35
C ARG A 406 3.93 55.75 14.19
N ASP A 407 4.07 55.64 15.50
CA ASP A 407 3.79 56.73 16.45
C ASP A 407 4.78 57.90 16.27
N ASP A 408 6.04 57.60 15.91
CA ASP A 408 7.09 58.58 15.57
C ASP A 408 7.00 59.14 14.13
N GLY A 409 6.02 58.70 13.32
CA GLY A 409 5.86 59.13 11.92
C GLY A 409 6.91 58.59 10.94
N ARG A 410 7.72 57.61 11.35
CA ARG A 410 8.77 56.95 10.55
C ARG A 410 8.21 55.79 9.75
N ASN A 411 7.30 56.08 8.83
CA ASN A 411 6.56 55.06 8.08
C ASN A 411 7.45 54.11 7.27
N ASP A 412 8.53 54.60 6.65
CA ASP A 412 9.45 53.74 5.89
C ASP A 412 10.17 52.70 6.75
N ASP A 413 10.48 53.04 8.00
CA ASP A 413 11.11 52.13 8.95
C ASP A 413 10.07 51.19 9.56
N ALA A 414 8.86 51.68 9.81
CA ALA A 414 7.72 50.85 10.21
C ALA A 414 7.39 49.80 9.14
N ASP A 415 7.45 50.14 7.85
CA ASP A 415 7.15 49.21 6.76
C ASP A 415 8.23 48.15 6.56
N LYS A 416 9.52 48.53 6.70
CA LYS A 416 10.63 47.56 6.74
C LYS A 416 10.49 46.59 7.91
N GLU A 417 10.15 47.12 9.09
CA GLU A 417 9.99 46.31 10.28
C GLU A 417 8.72 45.45 10.21
N THR A 418 7.66 45.93 9.57
CA THR A 418 6.44 45.17 9.28
C THR A 418 6.75 43.99 8.35
N LYS A 419 7.60 44.18 7.33
CA LYS A 419 8.04 43.08 6.46
C LYS A 419 8.83 42.03 7.23
N TYR A 420 9.74 42.44 8.11
CA TYR A 420 10.49 41.52 8.97
C TYR A 420 9.58 40.78 9.96
N LEU A 421 8.58 41.47 10.52
CA LEU A 421 7.56 40.88 11.38
C LEU A 421 6.73 39.81 10.64
N CYS A 422 6.35 40.03 9.38
CA CYS A 422 5.68 39.03 8.56
C CYS A 422 6.53 37.76 8.42
N GLU A 423 7.83 37.89 8.12
CA GLU A 423 8.73 36.73 8.00
C GLU A 423 8.89 35.97 9.32
N LEU A 424 8.88 36.66 10.47
CA LEU A 424 8.91 36.01 11.79
C LEU A 424 7.62 35.25 12.09
N LYS A 425 6.45 35.82 11.76
CA LYS A 425 5.14 35.15 11.92
C LYS A 425 4.99 33.94 11.00
N GLU A 426 5.52 34.00 9.78
CA GLU A 426 5.59 32.85 8.87
C GLU A 426 6.46 31.72 9.43
N LEU A 427 7.62 32.06 10.02
CA LEU A 427 8.48 31.08 10.69
C LEU A 427 7.76 30.42 11.89
N GLN A 428 6.97 31.20 12.65
CA GLN A 428 6.18 30.68 13.76
C GLN A 428 5.12 29.70 13.27
N ALA A 429 4.33 30.09 12.27
CA ALA A 429 3.30 29.25 11.67
C ALA A 429 3.87 27.95 11.10
N LEU A 430 5.05 27.99 10.46
CA LEU A 430 5.76 26.79 9.99
C LEU A 430 6.16 25.87 11.14
N SER A 431 6.69 26.42 12.23
CA SER A 431 7.11 25.65 13.40
C SER A 431 5.92 24.96 14.10
N GLU A 432 4.79 25.65 14.20
CA GLU A 432 3.55 25.13 14.78
C GLU A 432 2.93 24.04 13.90
N LYS A 433 2.93 24.24 12.58
CA LYS A 433 2.47 23.22 11.62
C LYS A 433 3.30 21.94 11.68
N ILE A 434 4.62 22.05 11.84
CA ILE A 434 5.50 20.89 12.04
C ILE A 434 5.22 20.21 13.39
N ALA A 435 4.99 20.98 14.46
CA ALA A 435 4.64 20.42 15.76
C ALA A 435 3.29 19.68 15.71
N GLN A 436 2.29 20.23 15.02
CA GLN A 436 0.98 19.61 14.80
C GLN A 436 1.09 18.33 13.96
N LEU A 437 1.88 18.35 12.88
CA LEU A 437 2.15 17.15 12.07
C LEU A 437 2.90 16.09 12.88
N LYS A 438 3.89 16.46 13.70
CA LYS A 438 4.58 15.53 14.59
C LYS A 438 3.66 14.91 15.64
N ASN A 439 2.73 15.69 16.20
CA ASN A 439 1.77 15.21 17.19
C ASN A 439 0.71 14.29 16.59
N THR A 440 0.28 14.56 15.35
CA THR A 440 -0.65 13.69 14.59
C THR A 440 0.04 12.45 14.05
N MET A 441 1.34 12.52 13.78
CA MET A 441 2.21 11.40 13.37
C MET A 441 2.83 10.64 14.56
N ASN A 442 2.19 10.62 15.73
CA ASN A 442 2.55 9.71 16.83
C ASN A 442 2.28 8.21 16.52
N SER A 443 2.35 7.84 15.24
CA SER A 443 2.47 6.46 14.76
C SER A 443 3.84 5.93 15.16
N SER A 444 3.86 4.69 15.65
CA SER A 444 5.06 3.87 15.88
C SER A 444 6.04 3.92 14.70
N GLU A 445 5.57 4.19 13.49
CA GLU A 445 6.36 4.32 12.25
C GLU A 445 7.31 5.53 12.25
N TRP A 446 6.94 6.69 12.81
CA TRP A 446 7.85 7.85 12.84
C TRP A 446 8.99 7.61 13.86
N LYS A 447 8.67 7.04 15.02
CA LYS A 447 9.68 6.62 16.00
C LYS A 447 10.60 5.55 15.41
N LEU A 448 10.05 4.63 14.62
CA LEU A 448 10.82 3.65 13.87
C LEU A 448 11.81 4.32 12.90
N CYS A 449 11.34 5.27 12.09
CA CYS A 449 12.15 5.99 11.10
C CYS A 449 13.30 6.79 11.74
N GLN A 450 13.06 7.44 12.90
CA GLN A 450 14.12 8.14 13.64
C GLN A 450 15.15 7.18 14.23
N LEU A 451 14.70 6.04 14.78
CA LEU A 451 15.59 5.02 15.31
C LEU A 451 16.39 4.34 14.19
N GLU A 452 15.79 4.08 13.03
CA GLU A 452 16.48 3.51 11.86
C GLU A 452 17.55 4.45 11.31
N LYS A 453 17.30 5.76 11.27
CA LYS A 453 18.34 6.77 10.92
C LYS A 453 19.49 6.77 11.93
N SER A 454 19.18 6.67 13.22
CA SER A 454 20.18 6.63 14.29
C SER A 454 21.00 5.33 14.25
N LEU A 455 20.36 4.21 13.94
CA LEU A 455 20.99 2.91 13.72
C LEU A 455 21.98 2.97 12.55
N LEU A 456 21.56 3.52 11.41
CA LEU A 456 22.41 3.64 10.21
C LEU A 456 23.65 4.50 10.49
N SER A 457 23.48 5.64 11.16
CA SER A 457 24.57 6.53 11.54
C SER A 457 25.58 5.85 12.47
N ASN A 458 25.10 5.02 13.42
CA ASN A 458 25.97 4.29 14.34
C ASN A 458 26.66 3.08 13.67
N GLN A 459 25.99 2.42 12.72
CA GLN A 459 26.61 1.39 11.88
C GLN A 459 27.75 1.94 11.03
N GLU A 460 27.58 3.14 10.45
CA GLU A 460 28.62 3.84 9.70
C GLU A 460 29.80 4.25 10.60
N LYS A 461 29.51 4.85 11.76
CA LYS A 461 30.54 5.26 12.74
C LYS A 461 31.40 4.07 13.20
N LEU A 462 30.80 2.91 13.39
CA LEU A 462 31.46 1.70 13.91
C LEU A 462 31.95 0.73 12.81
N ASN A 463 31.67 1.04 11.54
CA ASN A 463 31.96 0.20 10.37
C ASN A 463 31.43 -1.24 10.54
N ILE A 464 30.15 -1.36 10.87
CA ILE A 464 29.46 -2.64 11.08
C ILE A 464 28.31 -2.76 10.07
N THR A 465 28.49 -3.62 9.07
CA THR A 465 27.49 -3.88 8.02
C THR A 465 26.49 -4.99 8.39
N ASP A 466 26.86 -5.89 9.30
CA ASP A 466 26.01 -6.99 9.76
C ASP A 466 25.76 -6.87 11.26
N LEU A 467 24.50 -6.76 11.67
CA LEU A 467 24.12 -6.67 13.09
C LEU A 467 24.18 -8.03 13.80
N ALA A 468 24.20 -9.15 13.07
CA ALA A 468 24.31 -10.49 13.67
C ALA A 468 25.67 -10.72 14.34
N VAL A 469 26.71 -9.97 13.94
CA VAL A 469 28.03 -10.05 14.55
C VAL A 469 28.20 -9.17 15.80
N LEU A 470 27.19 -8.36 16.18
CA LEU A 470 27.28 -7.48 17.35
C LEU A 470 27.52 -8.23 18.67
N PRO A 471 26.75 -9.28 19.01
CA PRO A 471 26.93 -9.99 20.28
C PRO A 471 28.34 -10.57 20.43
N GLU A 472 28.88 -11.15 19.37
CA GLU A 472 30.24 -11.70 19.37
C GLU A 472 31.31 -10.61 19.38
N LYS A 473 31.09 -9.47 18.70
CA LYS A 473 32.00 -8.30 18.78
C LYS A 473 32.02 -7.68 20.17
N ILE A 474 30.87 -7.56 20.83
CA ILE A 474 30.77 -7.10 22.23
C ILE A 474 31.54 -8.05 23.14
N ARG A 475 31.30 -9.36 23.06
CA ARG A 475 32.00 -10.35 23.88
C ARG A 475 33.52 -10.29 23.72
N ARG A 476 34.02 -10.18 22.48
CA ARG A 476 35.46 -10.05 22.21
C ARG A 476 36.03 -8.74 22.75
N SER A 477 35.28 -7.66 22.64
CA SER A 477 35.72 -6.35 23.11
C SER A 477 35.69 -6.27 24.64
N GLU A 478 34.75 -6.94 25.31
CA GLU A 478 34.71 -7.12 26.77
C GLU A 478 35.91 -7.91 27.27
N GLN A 479 36.26 -8.99 26.58
CA GLN A 479 37.46 -9.76 26.89
C GLN A 479 38.72 -8.92 26.70
N ARG A 480 38.87 -8.19 25.58
CA ARG A 480 40.03 -7.31 25.36
C ARG A 480 40.15 -6.21 26.42
N ALA A 481 39.05 -5.59 26.82
CA ALA A 481 39.04 -4.56 27.87
C ALA A 481 39.43 -5.13 29.24
N LYS A 482 39.18 -6.43 29.47
CA LYS A 482 39.65 -7.15 30.66
C LYS A 482 41.14 -7.46 30.56
N ASP A 483 41.59 -8.03 29.44
CA ASP A 483 43.00 -8.36 29.19
C ASP A 483 43.88 -7.10 29.29
N PHE A 484 43.42 -5.96 28.76
CA PHE A 484 44.13 -4.68 28.91
C PHE A 484 44.24 -4.20 30.35
N ARG A 485 43.23 -4.46 31.20
CA ARG A 485 43.28 -4.13 32.64
C ARG A 485 44.22 -5.07 33.38
N ASP A 486 44.16 -6.36 33.08
CA ASP A 486 45.00 -7.37 33.70
C ASP A 486 46.49 -7.15 33.34
N ASP A 487 46.75 -6.63 32.13
CA ASP A 487 48.09 -6.22 31.66
C ASP A 487 48.55 -4.83 32.17
N GLY A 488 47.72 -4.11 32.93
CA GLY A 488 48.03 -2.75 33.42
C GLY A 488 47.98 -1.64 32.36
N ARG A 489 47.43 -1.92 31.16
CA ARG A 489 47.25 -0.97 30.04
C ARG A 489 45.92 -0.22 30.16
N ASN A 490 45.81 0.61 31.18
CA ASN A 490 44.55 1.28 31.53
C ASN A 490 44.01 2.21 30.41
N ASP A 491 44.88 2.89 29.67
CA ASP A 491 44.45 3.78 28.57
C ASP A 491 43.83 2.99 27.39
N ASP A 492 44.37 1.80 27.10
CA ASP A 492 43.82 0.91 26.08
C ASP A 492 42.51 0.28 26.55
N ALA A 493 42.44 -0.09 27.83
CA ALA A 493 41.20 -0.57 28.45
C ALA A 493 40.10 0.50 28.42
N GLU A 494 40.42 1.77 28.66
CA GLU A 494 39.46 2.87 28.56
C GLU A 494 38.98 3.10 27.14
N ARG A 495 39.88 3.08 26.15
CA ARG A 495 39.50 3.18 24.73
C ARG A 495 38.58 2.04 24.32
N GLU A 496 38.92 0.82 24.70
CA GLU A 496 38.10 -0.37 24.42
C GLU A 496 36.76 -0.30 25.17
N THR A 497 36.71 0.26 26.38
CA THR A 497 35.46 0.46 27.15
C THR A 497 34.55 1.50 26.50
N ARG A 498 35.09 2.56 25.89
CA ARG A 498 34.29 3.52 25.10
C ARG A 498 33.74 2.87 23.84
N PHE A 499 34.56 2.08 23.14
CA PHE A 499 34.11 1.32 21.98
C PHE A 499 33.01 0.30 22.35
N LEU A 500 33.13 -0.36 23.50
CA LEU A 500 32.09 -1.21 24.07
C LEU A 500 30.79 -0.48 24.35
N SER A 501 30.86 0.75 24.87
CA SER A 501 29.68 1.58 25.11
C SER A 501 28.94 1.85 23.81
N ASP A 502 29.66 2.24 22.76
CA ASP A 502 29.08 2.51 21.44
C ASP A 502 28.47 1.22 20.82
N LEU A 503 29.11 0.06 21.00
CA LEU A 503 28.57 -1.24 20.55
C LEU A 503 27.29 -1.63 21.30
N LYS A 504 27.23 -1.41 22.61
CA LYS A 504 26.05 -1.68 23.44
C LYS A 504 24.89 -0.75 23.11
N GLU A 505 25.19 0.52 22.80
CA GLU A 505 24.20 1.48 22.32
C GLU A 505 23.61 1.05 20.97
N LEU A 506 24.46 0.60 20.03
CA LEU A 506 24.01 0.05 18.75
C LEU A 506 23.15 -1.21 18.92
N LEU A 507 23.49 -2.09 19.87
CA LEU A 507 22.67 -3.26 20.20
C LEU A 507 21.29 -2.82 20.72
N ALA A 508 21.26 -1.91 21.69
CA ALA A 508 20.02 -1.40 22.28
C ALA A 508 19.11 -0.73 21.24
N LEU A 509 19.68 0.02 20.30
CA LEU A 509 18.93 0.60 19.18
C LEU A 509 18.32 -0.48 18.27
N SER A 510 19.09 -1.52 17.94
CA SER A 510 18.61 -2.64 17.12
C SER A 510 17.48 -3.42 17.80
N GLU A 511 17.58 -3.63 19.12
CA GLU A 511 16.54 -4.28 19.91
C GLU A 511 15.29 -3.40 20.02
N ASN A 512 15.43 -2.09 20.19
CA ASN A 512 14.30 -1.16 20.25
C ASN A 512 13.54 -1.10 18.92
N ILE A 513 14.26 -1.12 17.79
CA ILE A 513 13.65 -1.22 16.46
C ILE A 513 12.92 -2.56 16.31
N THR A 514 13.52 -3.67 16.76
CA THR A 514 12.89 -4.99 16.72
C THR A 514 11.63 -5.03 17.59
N LYS A 515 11.69 -4.46 18.79
CA LYS A 515 10.55 -4.32 19.72
C LYS A 515 9.44 -3.47 19.10
N LEU A 516 9.77 -2.34 18.47
CA LEU A 516 8.79 -1.47 17.80
C LEU A 516 8.19 -2.11 16.56
N LYS A 517 8.99 -2.84 15.76
CA LYS A 517 8.48 -3.68 14.65
C LYS A 517 7.55 -4.76 15.15
N SER A 518 7.87 -5.38 16.30
CA SER A 518 7.03 -6.42 16.92
C SER A 518 5.80 -5.90 17.68
N SER A 519 5.70 -4.59 17.92
CA SER A 519 4.52 -3.96 18.54
C SER A 519 3.62 -3.24 17.53
N GLY A 520 4.11 -3.01 16.30
CA GLY A 520 3.30 -2.58 15.15
C GLY A 520 2.71 -3.72 14.32
N SER A 521 3.11 -4.98 14.55
CA SER A 521 2.53 -6.15 13.90
C SER A 521 1.51 -6.85 14.79
N ASN A 522 0.37 -7.19 14.21
CA ASN A 522 -0.73 -7.97 14.78
C ASN A 522 -0.31 -9.10 15.76
N CYS A 523 -1.20 -9.31 16.73
CA CYS A 523 -1.16 -10.17 17.92
C CYS A 523 -0.63 -11.62 17.73
N ASP A 524 -0.57 -12.14 16.52
CA ASP A 524 -0.22 -13.55 16.26
C ASP A 524 1.27 -13.87 16.38
N SER A 525 2.13 -12.87 16.20
CA SER A 525 3.60 -13.07 16.20
C SER A 525 4.22 -13.11 17.61
N GLN A 526 3.56 -12.53 18.62
CA GLN A 526 3.97 -12.62 20.04
C GLN A 526 3.65 -13.99 20.64
N SER A 527 2.50 -14.58 20.26
CA SER A 527 2.11 -15.93 20.68
C SER A 527 3.12 -16.97 20.19
N VAL A 528 3.49 -16.91 18.90
CA VAL A 528 4.40 -17.89 18.28
C VAL A 528 5.82 -17.81 18.85
N THR A 529 6.36 -16.61 19.08
CA THR A 529 7.71 -16.46 19.68
C THR A 529 7.74 -16.79 21.17
N LEU A 530 6.66 -16.52 21.93
CA LEU A 530 6.54 -16.95 23.32
C LEU A 530 6.37 -18.46 23.43
N GLU A 531 5.57 -19.09 22.55
CA GLU A 531 5.35 -20.54 22.56
C GLU A 531 6.58 -21.32 22.15
N GLU A 532 7.34 -20.85 21.15
CA GLU A 532 8.59 -21.47 20.72
C GLU A 532 9.69 -21.34 21.80
N ARG A 533 9.76 -20.19 22.48
CA ARG A 533 10.68 -19.98 23.60
C ARG A 533 10.27 -20.79 24.83
N LEU A 534 8.98 -20.90 25.12
CA LEU A 534 8.45 -21.74 26.21
C LEU A 534 8.68 -23.23 25.90
N ALA A 535 8.51 -23.67 24.66
CA ALA A 535 8.76 -25.04 24.22
C ALA A 535 10.25 -25.41 24.29
N ASN A 536 11.14 -24.52 23.85
CA ASN A 536 12.59 -24.74 23.92
C ASN A 536 13.09 -24.85 25.37
N ILE A 537 12.61 -23.99 26.27
CA ILE A 537 13.00 -24.05 27.68
C ILE A 537 12.39 -25.30 28.36
N LYS A 538 11.12 -25.64 28.08
CA LYS A 538 10.49 -26.90 28.57
C LYS A 538 11.26 -28.15 28.13
N ALA A 539 11.69 -28.20 26.87
CA ALA A 539 12.47 -29.30 26.32
C ALA A 539 13.84 -29.42 26.98
N ARG A 540 14.54 -28.29 27.20
CA ARG A 540 15.87 -28.26 27.82
C ARG A 540 15.88 -28.79 29.26
N PHE A 541 14.78 -28.58 30.00
CA PHE A 541 14.65 -29.00 31.39
C PHE A 541 13.79 -30.25 31.61
N ASN A 542 13.32 -30.86 30.53
CA ASN A 542 12.43 -32.02 30.54
C ASN A 542 11.21 -31.81 31.47
N ILE A 543 10.57 -30.65 31.34
CA ILE A 543 9.39 -30.26 32.11
C ILE A 543 8.18 -30.29 31.18
N THR A 544 7.34 -31.31 31.36
CA THR A 544 6.08 -31.47 30.62
C THR A 544 4.93 -30.71 31.26
N ASP A 545 4.95 -30.53 32.58
CA ASP A 545 3.92 -29.80 33.34
C ASP A 545 4.54 -28.66 34.17
N LEU A 546 3.98 -27.45 34.02
CA LEU A 546 4.40 -26.24 34.72
C LEU A 546 4.02 -26.28 36.22
N SER A 547 3.10 -27.16 36.63
CA SER A 547 2.73 -27.36 38.04
C SER A 547 3.91 -27.85 38.91
N VAL A 548 4.85 -28.59 38.31
CA VAL A 548 6.03 -29.18 38.97
C VAL A 548 7.15 -28.15 39.19
N LEU A 549 7.05 -26.98 38.58
CA LEU A 549 8.11 -25.98 38.53
C LEU A 549 8.40 -25.36 39.91
N SER A 550 7.35 -25.03 40.67
CA SER A 550 7.46 -24.45 42.01
C SER A 550 8.18 -25.39 42.97
N GLU A 551 7.91 -26.70 42.89
CA GLU A 551 8.55 -27.71 43.74
C GLU A 551 10.02 -27.93 43.34
N LYS A 552 10.33 -27.92 42.03
CA LYS A 552 11.71 -28.00 41.54
C LYS A 552 12.54 -26.78 41.92
N ILE A 553 11.98 -25.57 41.85
CA ILE A 553 12.66 -24.34 42.30
C ILE A 553 12.98 -24.45 43.80
N LEU A 554 11.99 -24.79 44.63
CA LEU A 554 12.16 -24.89 46.08
C LEU A 554 13.24 -25.92 46.48
N ARG A 555 13.26 -27.10 45.85
CA ARG A 555 14.28 -28.13 46.10
C ARG A 555 15.68 -27.68 45.65
N SER A 556 15.77 -26.88 44.59
CA SER A 556 17.05 -26.38 44.06
C SER A 556 17.57 -25.21 44.91
N GLU A 557 16.69 -24.35 45.41
CA GLU A 557 17.03 -23.31 46.39
C GLU A 557 17.55 -23.92 47.70
N GLN A 558 16.98 -25.03 48.14
CA GLN A 558 17.51 -25.77 49.30
C GLN A 558 18.91 -26.34 49.01
N ARG A 559 19.15 -26.92 47.82
CA ARG A 559 20.48 -27.40 47.43
C ARG A 559 21.53 -26.27 47.34
N ILE A 560 21.15 -25.08 46.87
CA ILE A 560 22.04 -23.91 46.87
C ILE A 560 22.48 -23.58 48.29
N LYS A 561 21.55 -23.63 49.24
CA LYS A 561 21.85 -23.39 50.65
C LYS A 561 22.80 -24.46 51.20
N ASP A 562 22.51 -25.73 50.95
CA ASP A 562 23.35 -26.84 51.38
C ASP A 562 24.77 -26.74 50.78
N PHE A 563 24.90 -26.37 49.49
CA PHE A 563 26.21 -26.17 48.85
C PHE A 563 26.99 -24.98 49.41
N ARG A 564 26.31 -23.89 49.81
CA ARG A 564 26.97 -22.75 50.47
C ARG A 564 27.42 -23.09 51.88
N ASP A 565 26.59 -23.83 52.63
CA ASP A 565 26.90 -24.27 53.98
C ASP A 565 28.08 -25.29 53.99
N ASP A 566 28.21 -26.08 52.91
CA ASP A 566 29.33 -26.99 52.66
C ASP A 566 30.58 -26.32 52.04
N GLY A 567 30.55 -25.01 51.78
CA GLY A 567 31.67 -24.25 51.19
C GLY A 567 31.90 -24.49 49.68
N ARG A 568 30.97 -25.14 48.99
CA ARG A 568 31.00 -25.46 47.55
C ARG A 568 30.38 -24.34 46.71
N ASN A 569 31.03 -23.17 46.71
CA ASN A 569 30.49 -21.96 46.09
C ASN A 569 30.28 -22.08 44.57
N ASP A 570 31.17 -22.77 43.84
CA ASP A 570 31.04 -22.94 42.39
C ASP A 570 29.82 -23.78 42.00
N ASP A 571 29.47 -24.76 42.83
CA ASP A 571 28.28 -25.60 42.60
C ASP A 571 27.01 -24.86 43.01
N ALA A 572 27.08 -24.06 44.09
CA ALA A 572 26.00 -23.16 44.47
C ALA A 572 25.72 -22.12 43.37
N GLU A 573 26.74 -21.61 42.68
CA GLU A 573 26.59 -20.63 41.60
C GLU A 573 25.99 -21.26 40.33
N LYS A 574 26.42 -22.48 39.97
CA LYS A 574 25.78 -23.25 38.89
C LYS A 574 24.31 -23.55 39.18
N GLU A 575 24.02 -23.95 40.41
CA GLU A 575 22.65 -24.24 40.85
C GLU A 575 21.80 -22.96 40.96
N THR A 576 22.41 -21.81 41.29
CA THR A 576 21.73 -20.49 41.27
C THR A 576 21.32 -20.12 39.85
N LYS A 577 22.22 -20.28 38.88
CA LYS A 577 21.92 -20.04 37.46
C LYS A 577 20.82 -20.98 36.95
N TYR A 578 20.81 -22.23 37.42
CA TYR A 578 19.75 -23.20 37.14
C TYR A 578 18.38 -22.75 37.70
N VAL A 579 18.35 -22.21 38.93
CA VAL A 579 17.12 -21.66 39.53
C VAL A 579 16.61 -20.41 38.81
N ASP A 580 17.51 -19.52 38.38
CA ASP A 580 17.13 -18.31 37.64
C ASP A 580 16.46 -18.64 36.31
N GLU A 581 16.98 -19.64 35.57
CA GLU A 581 16.37 -20.13 34.33
C GLU A 581 14.98 -20.79 34.58
N LEU A 582 14.78 -21.46 35.72
CA LEU A 582 13.47 -22.00 36.12
C LEU A 582 12.47 -20.89 36.52
N LYS A 583 12.93 -19.82 37.16
CA LYS A 583 12.10 -18.66 37.50
C LYS A 583 11.67 -17.88 36.24
N GLU A 584 12.56 -17.74 35.25
CA GLU A 584 12.21 -17.19 33.94
C GLU A 584 11.09 -18.02 33.27
N LEU A 585 11.17 -19.36 33.34
CA LEU A 585 10.12 -20.25 32.83
C LEU A 585 8.79 -20.07 33.57
N GLN A 586 8.83 -19.84 34.88
CA GLN A 586 7.64 -19.61 35.71
C GLN A 586 6.93 -18.32 35.32
N GLU A 587 7.71 -17.25 35.11
CA GLU A 587 7.22 -15.93 34.75
C GLU A 587 6.63 -15.92 33.32
N LEU A 588 7.26 -16.63 32.39
CA LEU A 588 6.74 -16.83 31.03
C LEU A 588 5.43 -17.64 31.02
N GLY A 589 5.30 -18.62 31.93
CA GLY A 589 4.07 -19.37 32.14
C GLY A 589 2.92 -18.49 32.64
N LYS A 590 3.18 -17.67 33.67
CA LYS A 590 2.17 -16.73 34.21
C LYS A 590 1.71 -15.72 33.17
N ARG A 591 2.62 -15.15 32.38
CA ARG A 591 2.27 -14.21 31.29
C ARG A 591 1.39 -14.86 30.22
N LYS A 592 1.54 -16.17 29.99
CA LYS A 592 0.68 -16.94 29.08
C LYS A 592 -0.74 -17.10 29.65
N ASP A 593 -0.85 -17.31 30.96
CA ASP A 593 -2.12 -17.47 31.65
C ASP A 593 -2.83 -16.12 31.86
N ASP A 594 -2.11 -15.02 32.08
CA ASP A 594 -2.67 -13.66 32.18
C ASP A 594 -3.25 -13.16 30.84
N LEU A 595 -2.76 -13.68 29.71
CA LEU A 595 -3.34 -13.48 28.37
C LEU A 595 -4.61 -14.33 28.14
N LYS A 596 -4.97 -15.21 29.08
CA LYS A 596 -6.16 -16.06 29.07
C LYS A 596 -6.87 -16.01 30.43
N LEU A 597 -7.68 -14.98 30.69
CA LEU A 597 -8.70 -15.09 31.74
C LEU A 597 -10.12 -14.70 31.31
N PRO A 598 -11.14 -15.39 31.87
CA PRO A 598 -12.45 -15.56 31.29
C PRO A 598 -13.54 -14.77 32.03
N ASN A 599 -14.64 -14.49 31.32
CA ASN A 599 -15.85 -14.00 31.95
C ASN A 599 -16.66 -15.19 32.52
N THR A 600 -16.96 -15.08 33.81
CA THR A 600 -17.97 -15.80 34.62
C THR A 600 -17.76 -17.27 34.99
N GLN A 601 -17.68 -17.46 36.31
CA GLN A 601 -17.78 -18.67 37.10
C GLN A 601 -19.17 -19.31 37.00
N SER A 602 -19.21 -20.63 36.86
CA SER A 602 -20.12 -21.48 37.65
C SER A 602 -19.45 -22.85 37.84
N GLU A 603 -19.23 -23.18 39.11
CA GLU A 603 -18.75 -24.47 39.62
C GLU A 603 -19.56 -25.65 39.05
N VAL A 604 -18.90 -26.77 38.76
CA VAL A 604 -19.25 -28.10 39.30
C VAL A 604 -18.01 -28.99 39.20
N THR A 605 -17.60 -29.49 40.35
CA THR A 605 -16.65 -30.56 40.65
C THR A 605 -17.05 -31.87 39.99
N ILE A 606 -16.11 -32.69 39.50
CA ILE A 606 -16.00 -34.14 39.77
C ILE A 606 -14.64 -34.66 39.30
N ASP A 607 -14.16 -35.57 40.14
CA ASP A 607 -12.84 -36.15 40.32
C ASP A 607 -12.51 -37.30 39.34
N SER A 608 -11.20 -37.49 39.12
CA SER A 608 -10.45 -38.76 38.92
C SER A 608 -11.01 -39.82 37.94
N SER A 609 -10.25 -40.40 36.99
CA SER A 609 -9.03 -41.19 37.22
C SER A 609 -8.61 -41.93 35.93
N ALA A 610 -7.29 -42.12 35.76
CA ALA A 610 -6.60 -43.25 35.10
C ALA A 610 -6.85 -43.53 33.58
N SER A 611 -5.89 -43.92 32.74
CA SER A 611 -4.46 -44.21 32.85
C SER A 611 -3.88 -44.33 31.43
N LYS A 612 -2.62 -43.89 31.32
CA LYS A 612 -1.51 -44.25 30.40
C LYS A 612 -1.73 -45.44 29.44
N GLN A 613 -1.31 -45.31 28.18
CA GLN A 613 0.04 -45.68 27.68
C GLN A 613 0.15 -45.45 26.16
N ALA A 614 1.17 -44.72 25.73
CA ALA A 614 1.76 -44.83 24.40
C ALA A 614 3.26 -44.51 24.52
N GLU A 615 4.09 -45.54 24.47
CA GLU A 615 5.48 -45.45 24.04
C GLU A 615 5.52 -45.98 22.61
N GLU A 616 5.95 -45.17 21.65
CA GLU A 616 6.95 -45.64 20.68
C GLU A 616 7.65 -44.49 19.95
N LYS A 617 8.96 -44.68 19.83
CA LYS A 617 9.95 -43.93 19.05
C LYS A 617 9.56 -43.85 17.58
N ILE A 618 10.03 -42.80 16.89
CA ILE A 618 10.87 -42.82 15.68
C ILE A 618 11.08 -41.34 15.29
N GLU A 619 12.24 -40.77 15.59
CA GLU A 619 13.44 -40.68 14.72
C GLU A 619 13.32 -39.65 13.59
N SER A 620 14.27 -38.73 13.66
CA SER A 620 14.53 -37.55 12.86
C SER A 620 14.73 -37.79 11.36
N SER A 621 14.25 -36.87 10.53
CA SER A 621 14.98 -36.46 9.32
C SER A 621 14.67 -35.01 8.94
N SER A 622 15.65 -34.41 8.27
CA SER A 622 15.95 -32.99 8.17
C SER A 622 15.36 -32.29 6.94
N THR A 623 15.08 -31.00 7.12
CA THR A 623 15.25 -29.89 6.14
C THR A 623 14.48 -29.90 4.82
N LYS A 624 13.52 -28.98 4.69
CA LYS A 624 13.48 -27.84 3.74
C LYS A 624 12.08 -27.24 3.79
N THR A 625 11.96 -25.97 4.17
CA THR A 625 10.70 -25.24 4.10
C THR A 625 10.38 -24.94 2.64
N ASP A 626 9.68 -25.85 1.99
CA ASP A 626 9.04 -25.58 0.70
C ASP A 626 8.14 -24.35 0.87
N LYS A 627 8.46 -23.27 0.14
CA LYS A 627 7.53 -22.17 -0.09
C LYS A 627 6.29 -22.77 -0.72
N LEU A 628 5.23 -22.98 0.07
CA LEU A 628 3.91 -23.29 -0.45
C LEU A 628 3.55 -22.19 -1.45
N VAL A 629 3.44 -22.57 -2.72
CA VAL A 629 2.91 -21.73 -3.77
C VAL A 629 1.46 -21.42 -3.37
N LEU A 630 1.20 -20.18 -2.97
CA LEU A 630 -0.16 -19.65 -2.92
C LEU A 630 -0.70 -19.76 -4.35
N THR A 631 -1.57 -20.74 -4.59
CA THR A 631 -2.41 -20.76 -5.79
C THR A 631 -3.28 -19.51 -5.75
N ASP A 632 -3.20 -18.72 -6.82
CA ASP A 632 -4.07 -17.58 -7.07
C ASP A 632 -5.55 -17.99 -6.93
N LEU A 633 -6.38 -17.21 -6.23
CA LEU A 633 -7.79 -17.55 -5.95
C LEU A 633 -8.56 -17.82 -7.26
N ASP A 634 -8.25 -17.07 -8.31
CA ASP A 634 -8.88 -17.22 -9.63
C ASP A 634 -8.57 -18.60 -10.26
N THR A 635 -7.37 -19.09 -10.02
CA THR A 635 -6.89 -20.39 -10.49
C THR A 635 -7.59 -21.52 -9.72
N LEU A 636 -7.73 -21.36 -8.40
CA LEU A 636 -8.44 -22.30 -7.52
C LEU A 636 -9.92 -22.41 -7.89
N HIS A 637 -10.57 -21.27 -8.15
CA HIS A 637 -12.00 -21.22 -8.51
C HIS A 637 -12.28 -21.86 -9.87
N GLN A 638 -11.39 -21.67 -10.85
CA GLN A 638 -11.52 -22.36 -12.14
C GLN A 638 -11.36 -23.88 -11.99
N ASP A 639 -10.42 -24.34 -11.18
CA ASP A 639 -10.18 -25.78 -10.98
C ASP A 639 -11.40 -26.46 -10.32
N LEU A 640 -12.07 -25.77 -9.39
CA LEU A 640 -13.29 -26.24 -8.74
C LEU A 640 -14.45 -26.54 -9.71
N LEU A 641 -14.53 -25.83 -10.85
CA LEU A 641 -15.58 -26.03 -11.86
C LEU A 641 -15.45 -27.34 -12.63
N PHE A 642 -14.23 -27.86 -12.76
CA PHE A 642 -13.94 -29.06 -13.53
C PHE A 642 -13.83 -30.33 -12.66
N LEU A 643 -13.81 -30.18 -11.33
CA LEU A 643 -13.72 -31.31 -10.43
C LEU A 643 -15.08 -32.00 -10.22
N PRO A 644 -15.13 -33.35 -10.29
CA PRO A 644 -16.31 -34.10 -9.88
C PRO A 644 -16.56 -33.93 -8.38
N VAL A 645 -17.72 -34.38 -7.89
CA VAL A 645 -17.96 -34.45 -6.44
C VAL A 645 -16.99 -35.47 -5.86
N CYS A 646 -15.96 -34.99 -5.17
CA CYS A 646 -14.89 -35.80 -4.60
C CYS A 646 -14.21 -35.06 -3.43
N ALA A 647 -13.43 -35.78 -2.63
CA ALA A 647 -12.71 -35.24 -1.47
C ALA A 647 -11.79 -34.07 -1.85
N GLU A 648 -11.16 -34.13 -3.02
CA GLU A 648 -10.34 -33.04 -3.56
C GLU A 648 -11.15 -31.74 -3.73
N LYS A 649 -12.35 -31.85 -4.29
CA LYS A 649 -13.23 -30.69 -4.51
C LYS A 649 -13.65 -30.05 -3.19
N VAL A 650 -14.04 -30.86 -2.21
CA VAL A 650 -14.48 -30.35 -0.90
C VAL A 650 -13.30 -29.72 -0.14
N ALA A 651 -12.11 -30.34 -0.19
CA ALA A 651 -10.89 -29.77 0.40
C ALA A 651 -10.50 -28.45 -0.26
N MET A 652 -10.66 -28.32 -1.59
CA MET A 652 -10.44 -27.07 -2.30
C MET A 652 -11.47 -25.98 -1.96
N GLN A 653 -12.74 -26.35 -1.75
CA GLN A 653 -13.77 -25.40 -1.30
C GLN A 653 -13.47 -24.86 0.10
N LEU A 654 -13.01 -25.73 1.01
CA LEU A 654 -12.52 -25.32 2.32
C LEU A 654 -11.28 -24.42 2.19
N LEU A 655 -10.34 -24.77 1.32
CA LEU A 655 -9.16 -23.94 1.08
C LEU A 655 -9.54 -22.54 0.55
N GLU A 656 -10.46 -22.47 -0.41
CA GLU A 656 -10.99 -21.21 -0.95
C GLU A 656 -11.61 -20.38 0.16
N TYR A 657 -12.43 -21.00 1.01
CA TYR A 657 -13.07 -20.33 2.15
C TYR A 657 -12.03 -19.72 3.11
N PHE A 658 -10.99 -20.47 3.51
CA PHE A 658 -9.95 -19.93 4.40
C PHE A 658 -9.07 -18.87 3.73
N GLN A 659 -8.77 -19.00 2.43
CA GLN A 659 -8.05 -17.96 1.69
C GLN A 659 -8.84 -16.66 1.60
N GLN A 660 -10.16 -16.73 1.39
CA GLN A 660 -11.04 -15.55 1.40
C GLN A 660 -11.09 -14.87 2.77
N ILE A 661 -11.12 -15.64 3.86
CA ILE A 661 -11.04 -15.08 5.22
C ILE A 661 -9.70 -14.36 5.42
N MET A 662 -8.59 -14.99 5.06
CA MET A 662 -7.25 -14.38 5.19
C MET A 662 -7.08 -13.12 4.33
N ALA A 663 -7.72 -13.03 3.17
CA ALA A 663 -7.72 -11.82 2.34
C ALA A 663 -8.57 -10.67 2.91
N SER A 664 -9.47 -10.95 3.87
CA SER A 664 -10.48 -10.01 4.37
C SER A 664 -10.12 -9.28 5.67
N GLN A 665 -8.83 -9.27 6.07
CA GLN A 665 -8.27 -8.85 7.38
C GLN A 665 -8.61 -7.44 7.95
N ASN A 666 -9.61 -6.72 7.44
CA ASN A 666 -10.10 -5.45 8.00
C ASN A 666 -11.55 -5.49 8.54
N LYS A 667 -12.17 -6.66 8.72
CA LYS A 667 -13.44 -6.78 9.47
C LYS A 667 -13.40 -7.96 10.42
N SER A 668 -13.80 -7.74 11.67
CA SER A 668 -14.07 -8.79 12.67
C SER A 668 -15.10 -9.77 12.10
N VAL A 669 -14.62 -10.88 11.54
CA VAL A 669 -15.45 -12.01 11.11
C VAL A 669 -15.21 -13.10 12.15
N THR A 670 -16.13 -13.21 13.09
CA THR A 670 -16.22 -14.37 13.98
C THR A 670 -16.60 -15.61 13.16
N PHE A 671 -15.95 -16.75 13.41
CA PHE A 671 -16.23 -18.04 12.78
C PHE A 671 -17.61 -18.55 13.24
N SER A 672 -18.67 -18.01 12.64
CA SER A 672 -20.05 -18.37 12.92
C SER A 672 -20.74 -18.79 11.63
N ASN A 673 -20.18 -19.77 10.92
CA ASN A 673 -20.81 -20.33 9.73
C ASN A 673 -20.95 -21.83 9.90
N SER A 674 -22.19 -22.27 10.17
CA SER A 674 -22.62 -23.68 10.06
C SER A 674 -22.18 -24.33 8.74
N SER A 675 -21.99 -23.54 7.69
CA SER A 675 -21.48 -23.95 6.38
C SER A 675 -20.07 -24.55 6.40
N VAL A 676 -19.20 -24.12 7.32
CA VAL A 676 -17.83 -24.67 7.42
C VAL A 676 -17.88 -26.08 7.98
N TYR A 677 -18.59 -26.27 9.09
CA TYR A 677 -18.76 -27.60 9.69
C TYR A 677 -19.50 -28.56 8.73
N GLN A 678 -20.44 -28.08 7.93
CA GLN A 678 -21.05 -28.89 6.85
C GLN A 678 -20.02 -29.33 5.80
N LEU A 679 -19.13 -28.45 5.37
CA LEU A 679 -18.05 -28.81 4.43
C LEU A 679 -17.01 -29.75 5.05
N PHE A 680 -16.80 -29.67 6.37
CA PHE A 680 -15.97 -30.62 7.11
C PHE A 680 -16.58 -32.02 7.14
N ASP A 681 -17.84 -32.10 7.53
CA ASP A 681 -18.56 -33.37 7.59
C ASP A 681 -18.66 -33.99 6.18
N GLU A 682 -18.87 -33.17 5.15
CA GLU A 682 -18.84 -33.61 3.75
C GLU A 682 -17.44 -34.08 3.34
N LEU A 683 -16.36 -33.40 3.74
CA LEU A 683 -15.00 -33.84 3.44
C LEU A 683 -14.70 -35.18 4.09
N GLU A 684 -15.04 -35.36 5.37
CA GLU A 684 -14.84 -36.62 6.09
C GLU A 684 -15.63 -37.75 5.42
N ASN A 685 -16.91 -37.52 5.09
CA ASN A 685 -17.74 -38.49 4.37
C ASN A 685 -17.18 -38.87 2.99
N GLN A 686 -16.68 -37.90 2.21
CA GLN A 686 -16.10 -38.17 0.89
C GLN A 686 -14.77 -38.93 1.03
N MET A 687 -13.94 -38.58 2.01
CA MET A 687 -12.67 -39.29 2.26
C MET A 687 -12.88 -40.73 2.73
N ASP A 688 -13.97 -41.00 3.46
CA ASP A 688 -14.39 -42.34 3.85
C ASP A 688 -14.87 -43.15 2.64
N GLN A 689 -15.72 -42.54 1.80
CA GLN A 689 -16.23 -43.17 0.57
C GLN A 689 -15.15 -43.48 -0.46
N GLU A 690 -14.13 -42.62 -0.55
CA GLU A 690 -12.99 -42.79 -1.45
C GLU A 690 -11.85 -43.65 -0.86
N GLU A 691 -12.06 -44.24 0.33
CA GLU A 691 -11.09 -45.08 1.05
C GLU A 691 -9.72 -44.38 1.30
N MET A 692 -9.74 -43.06 1.50
CA MET A 692 -8.53 -42.22 1.66
C MET A 692 -8.08 -42.01 3.12
N LEU A 693 -8.80 -42.61 4.08
CA LEU A 693 -8.50 -42.49 5.51
C LEU A 693 -7.27 -43.30 5.94
N SER A 694 -6.09 -42.77 5.71
CA SER A 694 -4.89 -43.19 6.46
C SER A 694 -4.89 -42.57 7.86
N ASP A 695 -4.13 -43.16 8.80
CA ASP A 695 -3.95 -42.59 10.15
C ASP A 695 -3.40 -41.15 10.11
N THR A 696 -2.58 -40.86 9.10
CA THR A 696 -2.04 -39.52 8.88
C THR A 696 -3.09 -38.54 8.36
N VAL A 697 -4.02 -39.01 7.52
CA VAL A 697 -5.15 -38.22 7.04
C VAL A 697 -6.13 -37.93 8.17
N ARG A 698 -6.47 -38.93 9.01
CA ARG A 698 -7.33 -38.73 10.19
C ARG A 698 -6.73 -37.70 11.14
N LYS A 699 -5.42 -37.78 11.39
CA LYS A 699 -4.72 -36.78 12.20
C LYS A 699 -4.82 -35.38 11.58
N ASN A 700 -4.61 -35.25 10.28
CA ASN A 700 -4.77 -33.98 9.57
C ASN A 700 -6.21 -33.43 9.70
N LEU A 701 -7.24 -34.28 9.59
CA LEU A 701 -8.64 -33.86 9.78
C LEU A 701 -8.92 -33.40 11.22
N GLN A 702 -8.38 -34.09 12.22
CA GLN A 702 -8.48 -33.69 13.64
C GLN A 702 -7.76 -32.36 13.92
N ASP A 703 -6.54 -32.21 13.42
CA ASP A 703 -5.77 -30.96 13.53
C ASP A 703 -6.51 -29.81 12.84
N LEU A 704 -7.05 -30.07 11.66
CA LEU A 704 -7.83 -29.10 10.90
C LEU A 704 -9.09 -28.66 11.67
N ARG A 705 -9.86 -29.60 12.24
CA ARG A 705 -11.02 -29.30 13.10
C ARG A 705 -10.62 -28.44 14.30
N ARG A 706 -9.52 -28.79 14.96
CA ARG A 706 -8.95 -28.02 16.06
C ARG A 706 -8.57 -26.59 15.63
N TYR A 707 -8.02 -26.40 14.42
CA TYR A 707 -7.68 -25.05 13.93
C TYR A 707 -8.92 -24.22 13.62
N VAL A 708 -9.99 -24.83 13.11
CA VAL A 708 -11.28 -24.18 12.91
C VAL A 708 -11.90 -23.74 14.24
N ASP A 709 -11.91 -24.63 15.23
CA ASP A 709 -12.44 -24.34 16.58
C ASP A 709 -11.65 -23.21 17.26
N ASN A 710 -10.34 -23.13 17.02
CA ASN A 710 -9.46 -22.08 17.55
C ASN A 710 -9.41 -20.81 16.69
N GLN A 711 -10.22 -20.71 15.64
CA GLN A 711 -10.28 -19.53 14.76
C GLN A 711 -8.95 -19.23 14.04
N ASP A 712 -8.09 -20.23 13.85
CA ASP A 712 -6.77 -20.10 13.22
C ASP A 712 -6.84 -20.45 11.73
N ALA A 713 -7.22 -19.46 10.91
CA ALA A 713 -7.33 -19.61 9.46
C ALA A 713 -5.98 -19.95 8.79
N SER A 714 -4.86 -19.46 9.33
CA SER A 714 -3.52 -19.68 8.76
C SER A 714 -3.08 -21.12 8.93
N SER A 715 -3.24 -21.68 10.14
CA SER A 715 -2.94 -23.08 10.40
C SER A 715 -3.92 -24.02 9.70
N ALA A 716 -5.21 -23.66 9.64
CA ALA A 716 -6.21 -24.40 8.88
C ALA A 716 -5.86 -24.46 7.39
N ASN A 717 -5.45 -23.33 6.78
CA ASN A 717 -5.04 -23.27 5.39
C ASN A 717 -3.81 -24.14 5.10
N ARG A 718 -2.79 -24.06 5.97
CA ARG A 718 -1.59 -24.90 5.86
C ARG A 718 -1.94 -26.38 5.98
N CYS A 719 -2.80 -26.74 6.94
CA CYS A 719 -3.23 -28.13 7.13
C CYS A 719 -4.02 -28.66 5.92
N LEU A 720 -4.91 -27.85 5.35
CA LEU A 720 -5.64 -28.18 4.11
C LEU A 720 -4.72 -28.33 2.90
N ALA A 721 -3.71 -27.48 2.76
CA ALA A 721 -2.75 -27.59 1.66
C ALA A 721 -1.91 -28.88 1.78
N GLU A 722 -1.52 -29.27 3.01
CA GLU A 722 -0.85 -30.55 3.26
C GLU A 722 -1.78 -31.75 3.04
N LEU A 723 -3.07 -31.63 3.36
CA LEU A 723 -4.07 -32.64 3.04
C LEU A 723 -4.24 -32.78 1.52
N LEU A 724 -4.35 -31.66 0.80
CA LEU A 724 -4.46 -31.61 -0.65
C LEU A 724 -3.26 -32.28 -1.33
N LYS A 725 -2.02 -32.05 -0.88
CA LYS A 725 -0.84 -32.76 -1.40
C LYS A 725 -0.93 -34.29 -1.29
N LYS A 726 -1.64 -34.80 -0.27
CA LYS A 726 -1.79 -36.25 -0.04
C LYS A 726 -2.91 -36.85 -0.86
N ILE A 727 -4.03 -36.13 -1.01
CA ILE A 727 -5.19 -36.60 -1.78
C ILE A 727 -5.06 -36.32 -3.28
N ARG A 728 -4.20 -35.36 -3.67
CA ARG A 728 -3.89 -34.99 -5.06
C ARG A 728 -2.46 -35.42 -5.42
N PRO A 729 -2.21 -36.69 -5.76
CA PRO A 729 -0.90 -37.15 -6.22
C PRO A 729 -0.49 -36.54 -7.57
N LEU A 730 -1.46 -36.12 -8.40
CA LEU A 730 -1.21 -35.51 -9.71
C LEU A 730 -2.16 -34.33 -9.94
N HIS A 731 -1.61 -33.14 -10.19
CA HIS A 731 -2.41 -31.95 -10.47
C HIS A 731 -2.62 -31.78 -11.98
N VAL A 732 -3.62 -32.46 -12.53
CA VAL A 732 -3.88 -32.54 -13.98
C VAL A 732 -4.11 -31.17 -14.61
N GLN A 733 -4.84 -30.29 -13.93
CA GLN A 733 -5.13 -28.93 -14.40
C GLN A 733 -3.85 -28.09 -14.52
N GLU A 734 -2.95 -28.19 -13.55
CA GLU A 734 -1.66 -27.49 -13.62
C GLU A 734 -0.77 -28.04 -14.73
N ILE A 735 -0.75 -29.37 -14.92
CA ILE A 735 -0.04 -29.98 -16.05
C ILE A 735 -0.58 -29.44 -17.37
N GLN A 736 -1.90 -29.37 -17.53
CA GLN A 736 -2.53 -28.81 -18.73
C GLN A 736 -2.15 -27.34 -18.93
N ARG A 737 -2.19 -26.52 -17.87
CA ARG A 737 -1.75 -25.12 -17.92
C ARG A 737 -0.28 -24.99 -18.32
N LEU A 738 0.60 -25.84 -17.81
CA LEU A 738 2.03 -25.85 -18.16
C LEU A 738 2.24 -26.26 -19.62
N ILE A 739 1.49 -27.24 -20.12
CA ILE A 739 1.50 -27.64 -21.54
C ILE A 739 1.04 -26.47 -22.42
N ASP A 740 -0.02 -25.78 -22.05
CA ASP A 740 -0.56 -24.67 -22.84
C ASP A 740 0.38 -23.45 -22.81
N LYS A 741 1.03 -23.16 -21.67
CA LYS A 741 2.12 -22.18 -21.58
C LYS A 741 3.30 -22.57 -22.47
N ALA A 742 3.69 -23.84 -22.48
CA ALA A 742 4.77 -24.32 -23.34
C ALA A 742 4.42 -24.17 -24.83
N LYS A 743 3.19 -24.48 -25.24
CA LYS A 743 2.71 -24.27 -26.61
C LYS A 743 2.66 -22.79 -27.00
N ALA A 744 2.18 -21.93 -26.10
CA ALA A 744 2.17 -20.48 -26.33
C ALA A 744 3.58 -19.93 -26.49
N ALA A 745 4.52 -20.37 -25.63
CA ALA A 745 5.93 -20.00 -25.76
C ALA A 745 6.55 -20.52 -27.06
N ALA A 746 6.24 -21.76 -27.46
CA ALA A 746 6.67 -22.34 -28.74
C ALA A 746 6.21 -21.51 -29.94
N LYS A 747 4.98 -21.00 -29.91
CA LYS A 747 4.45 -20.11 -30.95
C LYS A 747 5.11 -18.73 -30.96
N VAL A 748 5.54 -18.22 -29.80
CA VAL A 748 6.23 -16.93 -29.71
C VAL A 748 7.66 -17.02 -30.24
N ILE A 749 8.34 -18.16 -30.05
CA ILE A 749 9.69 -18.39 -30.59
C ILE A 749 9.70 -18.80 -32.07
N GLU A 750 8.55 -19.17 -32.61
CA GLU A 750 8.39 -19.50 -34.04
C GLU A 750 8.82 -18.29 -34.89
N ASP A 751 9.66 -18.55 -35.88
CA ASP A 751 10.22 -17.56 -36.82
C ASP A 751 11.00 -16.38 -36.21
N GLN A 752 11.48 -16.52 -34.96
CA GLN A 752 12.34 -15.49 -34.36
C GLN A 752 13.80 -15.68 -34.76
N ASP A 753 14.44 -14.60 -35.24
CA ASP A 753 15.85 -14.60 -35.65
C ASP A 753 16.83 -14.79 -34.47
N VAL A 754 16.41 -14.41 -33.26
CA VAL A 754 17.24 -14.44 -32.05
C VAL A 754 16.45 -15.00 -30.89
N ILE A 755 16.90 -16.13 -30.34
CA ILE A 755 16.34 -16.75 -29.13
C ILE A 755 17.36 -16.66 -28.00
N LEU A 756 17.02 -15.96 -26.92
CA LEU A 756 17.85 -15.85 -25.72
C LEU A 756 17.38 -16.85 -24.65
N LEU A 757 18.19 -17.87 -24.36
CA LEU A 757 17.90 -18.87 -23.33
C LEU A 757 18.65 -18.53 -22.02
N ILE A 758 17.91 -18.11 -21.00
CA ILE A 758 18.44 -17.79 -19.67
C ILE A 758 18.04 -18.91 -18.71
N GLY A 759 18.98 -19.40 -17.91
CA GLY A 759 18.71 -20.42 -16.88
C GLY A 759 19.97 -20.86 -16.16
N GLU A 760 19.80 -21.47 -15.00
CA GLU A 760 20.88 -22.01 -14.16
C GLU A 760 21.51 -23.27 -14.76
N THR A 761 22.61 -23.75 -14.20
CA THR A 761 23.25 -25.00 -14.64
C THR A 761 22.28 -26.19 -14.49
N GLY A 762 22.17 -27.03 -15.52
CA GLY A 762 21.28 -28.20 -15.50
C GLY A 762 19.83 -27.96 -15.93
N THR A 763 19.43 -26.72 -16.26
CA THR A 763 18.05 -26.41 -16.70
C THR A 763 17.75 -26.80 -18.15
N GLY A 764 18.60 -27.61 -18.79
CA GLY A 764 18.37 -28.11 -20.15
C GLY A 764 18.67 -27.13 -21.30
N LYS A 765 19.33 -25.98 -21.04
CA LYS A 765 19.61 -24.96 -22.09
C LYS A 765 20.27 -25.55 -23.33
N SER A 766 21.38 -26.27 -23.18
CA SER A 766 22.13 -26.84 -24.31
C SER A 766 21.31 -27.87 -25.08
N THR A 767 20.55 -28.71 -24.35
CA THR A 767 19.62 -29.69 -24.93
C THR A 767 18.53 -29.02 -25.75
N THR A 768 17.95 -27.91 -25.27
CA THR A 768 16.97 -27.12 -26.01
C THR A 768 17.56 -26.48 -27.25
N ILE A 769 18.80 -25.97 -27.20
CA ILE A 769 19.48 -25.41 -28.38
C ILE A 769 19.63 -26.49 -29.47
N GLN A 770 20.07 -27.69 -29.09
CA GLN A 770 20.24 -28.80 -30.03
C GLN A 770 18.92 -29.22 -30.66
N PHE A 771 17.85 -29.34 -29.85
CA PHE A 771 16.52 -29.64 -30.36
C PHE A 771 16.02 -28.57 -31.35
N LEU A 772 16.16 -27.28 -31.01
CA LEU A 772 15.75 -26.18 -31.89
C LEU A 772 16.61 -26.06 -33.15
N ALA A 773 17.87 -26.49 -33.10
CA ALA A 773 18.75 -26.59 -34.27
C ALA A 773 18.41 -27.77 -35.20
N GLY A 774 17.40 -28.58 -34.85
CA GLY A 774 16.94 -29.72 -35.65
C GLY A 774 17.70 -31.02 -35.40
N CYS A 775 18.47 -31.13 -34.31
CA CYS A 775 19.12 -32.38 -33.94
C CYS A 775 18.08 -33.46 -33.61
N GLN A 776 18.35 -34.71 -33.97
CA GLN A 776 17.56 -35.84 -33.50
C GLN A 776 17.87 -36.08 -32.02
N MET A 777 16.82 -36.24 -31.20
CA MET A 777 16.98 -36.48 -29.77
C MET A 777 16.70 -37.95 -29.48
N GLU A 778 17.64 -38.63 -28.79
CA GLU A 778 17.50 -40.03 -28.39
C GLU A 778 17.54 -40.16 -26.86
N LYS A 779 16.76 -41.11 -26.33
CA LYS A 779 16.86 -41.52 -24.93
C LYS A 779 18.01 -42.50 -24.77
N LYS A 780 19.08 -42.09 -24.10
CA LYS A 780 20.17 -42.97 -23.70
C LYS A 780 20.13 -43.28 -22.20
N LYS A 781 20.46 -44.52 -21.86
CA LYS A 781 20.67 -44.92 -20.47
C LYS A 781 22.11 -44.60 -20.11
N VAL A 782 22.28 -43.62 -19.24
CA VAL A 782 23.60 -43.22 -18.72
C VAL A 782 23.76 -43.83 -17.34
N GLU A 783 24.83 -44.58 -17.15
CA GLU A 783 25.18 -45.12 -15.83
C GLU A 783 25.71 -43.97 -14.95
N VAL A 784 25.07 -43.75 -13.81
CA VAL A 784 25.34 -42.61 -12.93
C VAL A 784 26.16 -43.06 -11.72
N GLU A 785 25.87 -44.26 -11.22
CA GLU A 785 26.59 -44.94 -10.14
C GLU A 785 26.39 -46.45 -10.29
N ASN A 786 27.46 -47.26 -10.21
CA ASN A 786 27.48 -48.73 -10.19
C ASN A 786 26.11 -49.43 -10.29
N GLY A 787 25.61 -49.64 -11.51
CA GLY A 787 24.36 -50.35 -11.80
C GLY A 787 23.06 -49.53 -11.77
N ARG A 788 23.11 -48.23 -11.44
CA ARG A 788 21.98 -47.28 -11.58
C ARG A 788 22.11 -46.49 -12.87
N PHE A 789 21.08 -46.61 -13.70
CA PHE A 789 20.96 -45.90 -14.97
C PHE A 789 19.91 -44.79 -14.85
N LEU A 790 20.24 -43.59 -15.33
CA LEU A 790 19.24 -42.56 -15.62
C LEU A 790 18.96 -42.52 -17.12
N GLU A 791 17.70 -42.34 -17.47
CA GLU A 791 17.33 -42.00 -18.85
C GLU A 791 17.67 -40.53 -19.09
N HIS A 792 18.64 -40.30 -19.95
CA HIS A 792 19.05 -38.98 -20.41
C HIS A 792 18.59 -38.79 -21.86
N VAL A 793 18.08 -37.61 -22.18
CA VAL A 793 17.76 -37.23 -23.56
C VAL A 793 18.94 -36.44 -24.09
N GLU A 794 19.64 -36.98 -25.08
CA GLU A 794 20.77 -36.32 -25.73
C GLU A 794 20.55 -36.18 -27.23
N ALA A 795 21.18 -35.18 -27.82
CA ALA A 795 21.22 -35.05 -29.27
C ALA A 795 22.15 -36.11 -29.87
N VAL A 796 21.71 -36.72 -30.95
CA VAL A 796 22.48 -37.67 -31.76
C VAL A 796 22.76 -37.00 -33.10
N GLU A 797 23.99 -37.15 -33.59
CA GLU A 797 24.42 -36.67 -34.91
C GLU A 797 23.76 -37.45 -36.05
#